data_AF-A0AAW1C4P7-F1
#
_entry.id   AF-A0AAW1C4P7-F1
#
_cell.length_a   1.000
_cell.length_b   1.000
_cell.length_c   1.000
_cell.angle_alpha   90.00
_cell.angle_beta   90.00
_cell.angle_gamma   90.00
#
_symmetry.space_group_name_H-M   'P 1'
#
loop_
_entity.id
_entity.type
_entity.pdbx_description
1 polymer ?
#
loop_
_entity_poly.entity_id
_entity_poly.type
_entity_poly.pdbx_seq_one_letter_code
_entity_poly.pdbx_strand_id
1 'polypeptide(L)'
;MSGTRSAVAAAAAAAAASNDRASRPAAGAAIGVGLKRLRSEPGGNRVTVVLGAQWGDEGKGKVVDLLATEADLVCRCQGGNNAGHTVVVDGKEYDFHLFPSGIINPKAVSFIGNGVVIHLPGLFEEAEKNEKKGLRDWEKRLIISDRAHIVFDFHQAVDGLQEVQRQAQEGKNIGTTKKGIGPTYSSKAARTGLRICDLLSDFSEFSSRFKNLAYQYKSMFPSLEVDIDGQLKKLKGYAETIRPMVQDGVYFMYEALHGPSKKILVEGANAALLDIDFGTYPFVTSSNCTVGGVCTGLGIPPQYIGEVYGVVKAYTTRVGIGAFPTEQINEIGDLLQSRGHEWGVTTGRKRRCGWLDLVILRYAHMINGFTALALTKLDILDVLDEIKIGVAYRLDGKRIPYFPANQEILQKVEVEYETMPGWKTDTTSARKWEDLPPKAQNYIRFVENHVGVSVKWVGPRPATVTSLLANANVHKRKHRVLFSPMSSTRLLIGQGSDDVMRMTKQAGRAAASSGSLPPELRVPELLVAPISVVGKEMPKRSCPFADSSPVQLKTRVRLKELSQGVMGERYRREIFEKTKQLLFKGAQTYMDNACNASADGKLRQPCSSEMVLPVGVSKACSSCIRTVDIKDVCTQCDQYICQNCSKLCSCCSTIICSFCSVIESEDVGDQIFCSGCSMYKE
;
A
#
# COMPACT_ATOMS: atom_id res chain seq x y z
N MET A 1 -56.03 -20.49 42.78
CA MET A 1 -56.16 -19.04 43.04
C MET A 1 -54.88 -18.38 42.49
N SER A 2 -54.90 -17.98 41.21
CA SER A 2 -54.99 -16.57 40.72
C SER A 2 -53.75 -15.77 41.12
N GLY A 3 -52.79 -15.49 40.21
CA GLY A 3 -52.82 -14.34 39.27
C GLY A 3 -52.32 -13.08 39.99
N THR A 4 -51.43 -12.20 39.52
CA THR A 4 -50.98 -11.81 38.17
C THR A 4 -49.88 -10.75 38.33
N ARG A 5 -48.88 -10.78 37.42
CA ARG A 5 -48.24 -9.67 36.65
C ARG A 5 -47.87 -8.33 37.31
N SER A 6 -46.58 -7.95 37.13
CA SER A 6 -46.09 -6.85 36.25
C SER A 6 -44.79 -6.25 36.82
N ALA A 7 -43.60 -6.54 36.26
CA ALA A 7 -42.91 -5.79 35.19
C ALA A 7 -42.65 -4.30 35.54
N VAL A 8 -41.39 -3.94 35.82
CA VAL A 8 -40.49 -3.20 34.91
C VAL A 8 -41.07 -1.85 34.49
N ALA A 9 -40.64 -0.77 35.16
CA ALA A 9 -40.38 0.57 34.60
C ALA A 9 -40.19 1.59 35.75
N ALA A 10 -39.31 2.56 35.50
CA ALA A 10 -39.29 3.91 36.09
C ALA A 10 -38.90 4.04 37.58
N ALA A 11 -38.09 4.99 38.02
CA ALA A 11 -37.32 6.01 37.32
C ALA A 11 -36.33 6.58 38.34
N ALA A 12 -35.04 6.37 38.08
CA ALA A 12 -33.99 7.23 38.60
C ALA A 12 -34.09 8.58 37.86
N ALA A 13 -34.97 9.45 38.33
CA ALA A 13 -35.11 10.82 37.84
C ALA A 13 -35.76 11.71 38.90
N ALA A 14 -34.99 12.13 39.91
CA ALA A 14 -35.34 13.28 40.76
C ALA A 14 -34.12 13.78 41.55
N ALA A 15 -33.09 14.25 40.85
CA ALA A 15 -32.06 15.10 41.45
C ALA A 15 -31.89 16.34 40.58
N ALA A 16 -32.97 17.10 40.47
CA ALA A 16 -32.98 18.46 39.96
C ALA A 16 -33.71 19.33 40.98
N ALA A 17 -33.17 20.54 41.16
CA ALA A 17 -33.70 21.70 41.89
C ALA A 17 -33.39 21.80 43.40
N SER A 18 -32.37 22.61 43.73
CA SER A 18 -32.54 23.91 44.42
C SER A 18 -31.15 24.55 44.63
N ASN A 19 -30.85 25.65 43.93
CA ASN A 19 -30.75 27.04 44.44
C ASN A 19 -29.48 27.29 45.29
N ASP A 20 -28.74 28.39 45.21
CA ASP A 20 -28.88 29.66 44.48
C ASP A 20 -27.52 30.40 44.48
N ARG A 21 -27.46 31.47 43.69
CA ARG A 21 -26.32 32.33 43.33
C ARG A 21 -25.64 33.13 44.46
N ALA A 22 -24.32 33.31 44.32
CA ALA A 22 -23.55 34.59 44.30
C ALA A 22 -22.04 34.23 44.20
N SER A 23 -21.09 34.87 43.51
CA SER A 23 -20.96 36.13 42.79
C SER A 23 -19.62 36.07 41.99
N ARG A 24 -19.56 36.73 40.81
CA ARG A 24 -18.41 36.80 39.88
C ARG A 24 -17.13 37.44 40.46
N PRO A 25 -15.96 37.17 39.85
CA PRO A 25 -15.07 38.27 39.48
C PRO A 25 -14.66 38.26 37.99
N ALA A 26 -14.05 39.38 37.61
CA ALA A 26 -13.98 39.98 36.28
C ALA A 26 -13.00 39.33 35.29
N ALA A 27 -13.26 39.61 34.02
CA ALA A 27 -12.50 39.21 32.84
C ALA A 27 -11.20 40.01 32.67
N GLY A 28 -10.18 39.39 32.07
CA GLY A 28 -9.12 40.10 31.35
C GLY A 28 -7.72 39.49 31.47
N ALA A 29 -7.41 38.51 30.62
CA ALA A 29 -6.08 38.29 30.02
C ALA A 29 -6.13 37.03 29.13
N ALA A 30 -6.36 37.21 27.83
CA ALA A 30 -6.20 36.13 26.87
C ALA A 30 -4.71 35.86 26.66
N ILE A 31 -4.14 34.93 27.44
CA ILE A 31 -2.86 34.32 27.12
C ILE A 31 -3.11 33.34 25.98
N GLY A 32 -2.62 33.70 24.79
CA GLY A 32 -2.64 32.84 23.62
C GLY A 32 -1.81 31.59 23.85
N VAL A 33 -2.42 30.54 24.39
CA VAL A 33 -1.86 29.19 24.37
C VAL A 33 -2.07 28.65 22.97
N GLY A 34 -1.03 28.76 22.15
CA GLY A 34 -0.96 28.03 20.89
C GLY A 34 -1.11 26.55 21.18
N LEU A 35 -2.28 25.98 20.87
CA LEU A 35 -2.48 24.54 20.80
C LEU A 35 -1.65 23.98 19.64
N LYS A 36 -0.35 23.81 19.87
CA LYS A 36 0.40 22.74 19.22
C LYS A 36 -0.20 21.44 19.77
N ARG A 37 -1.17 20.86 19.06
CA ARG A 37 -1.41 19.42 19.14
C ARG A 37 -0.11 18.76 18.66
N LEU A 38 0.83 18.56 19.58
CA LEU A 38 1.81 17.49 19.46
C LEU A 38 0.96 16.22 19.32
N ARG A 39 0.93 15.63 18.12
CA ARG A 39 0.46 14.25 18.00
C ARG A 39 1.37 13.45 18.93
N SER A 40 0.85 13.03 20.08
CA SER A 40 1.52 12.04 20.92
C SER A 40 1.84 10.86 20.01
N GLU A 41 3.09 10.40 20.02
CA GLU A 41 3.43 9.15 19.36
C GLU A 41 2.42 8.09 19.83
N PRO A 42 1.86 7.27 18.93
CA PRO A 42 0.91 6.24 19.33
C PRO A 42 1.59 5.37 20.39
N GLY A 43 1.03 5.37 21.61
CA GLY A 43 1.48 4.47 22.66
C GLY A 43 1.28 3.03 22.20
N GLY A 44 2.34 2.22 22.26
CA GLY A 44 2.31 0.81 21.84
C GLY A 44 3.64 0.34 21.28
N ASN A 45 3.73 -0.97 21.07
CA ASN A 45 4.90 -1.62 20.49
C ASN A 45 5.01 -1.30 19.01
N ARG A 46 6.21 -0.95 18.55
CA ARG A 46 6.50 -0.81 17.13
C ARG A 46 7.07 -2.09 16.55
N VAL A 47 6.78 -2.30 15.27
CA VAL A 47 7.22 -3.46 14.51
C VAL A 47 8.51 -3.14 13.77
N THR A 48 9.52 -3.97 13.96
CA THR A 48 10.78 -3.94 13.18
C THR A 48 10.64 -4.82 11.96
N VAL A 49 10.98 -4.34 10.78
CA VAL A 49 10.79 -5.05 9.50
C VAL A 49 12.13 -5.28 8.81
N VAL A 50 12.35 -6.50 8.30
CA VAL A 50 13.51 -6.82 7.46
C VAL A 50 13.04 -7.18 6.05
N LEU A 51 13.47 -6.41 5.04
CA LEU A 51 13.06 -6.58 3.64
C LEU A 51 14.29 -6.68 2.73
N GLY A 52 14.14 -7.36 1.59
CA GLY A 52 15.19 -7.49 0.58
C GLY A 52 15.15 -6.31 -0.36
N ALA A 53 16.29 -5.67 -0.62
CA ALA A 53 16.33 -4.46 -1.43
C ALA A 53 16.55 -4.71 -2.93
N GLN A 54 16.74 -5.97 -3.36
CA GLN A 54 17.09 -6.34 -4.74
C GLN A 54 16.09 -7.41 -5.28
N TRP A 55 16.59 -8.48 -5.90
CA TRP A 55 15.80 -9.61 -6.44
C TRP A 55 15.88 -10.88 -5.58
N GLY A 56 16.10 -10.75 -4.28
CA GLY A 56 16.20 -11.89 -3.38
C GLY A 56 17.63 -12.37 -3.17
N ASP A 57 17.79 -13.39 -2.33
CA ASP A 57 19.08 -13.98 -1.96
C ASP A 57 20.09 -13.00 -1.33
N GLU A 58 19.65 -11.86 -0.78
CA GLU A 58 20.52 -10.86 -0.17
C GLU A 58 21.08 -11.29 1.20
N GLY A 59 20.70 -12.48 1.69
CA GLY A 59 21.09 -12.95 3.02
C GLY A 59 20.25 -12.37 4.16
N LYS A 60 18.97 -12.06 3.89
CA LYS A 60 18.02 -11.58 4.91
C LYS A 60 17.98 -12.46 6.15
N GLY A 61 18.01 -13.79 5.98
CA GLY A 61 17.99 -14.75 7.07
C GLY A 61 19.00 -14.39 8.18
N LYS A 62 20.24 -14.03 7.82
CA LYS A 62 21.28 -13.65 8.80
C LYS A 62 20.93 -12.41 9.62
N VAL A 63 20.27 -11.43 9.01
CA VAL A 63 19.83 -10.21 9.70
C VAL A 63 18.64 -10.53 10.60
N VAL A 64 17.73 -11.38 10.13
CA VAL A 64 16.58 -11.84 10.91
C VAL A 64 17.05 -12.68 12.10
N ASP A 65 18.00 -13.61 11.93
CA ASP A 65 18.59 -14.42 13.01
C ASP A 65 19.22 -13.55 14.10
N LEU A 66 19.98 -12.52 13.70
CA LEU A 66 20.58 -11.56 14.61
C LEU A 66 19.51 -10.84 15.45
N LEU A 67 18.41 -10.41 14.82
CA LEU A 67 17.34 -9.67 15.49
C LEU A 67 16.36 -10.58 16.26
N ALA A 68 16.17 -11.82 15.80
CA ALA A 68 15.25 -12.79 16.38
C ALA A 68 15.70 -13.27 17.77
N THR A 69 17.01 -13.18 18.07
CA THR A 69 17.56 -13.52 19.39
C THR A 69 16.93 -12.69 20.51
N GLU A 70 16.56 -11.44 20.23
CA GLU A 70 15.94 -10.53 21.20
C GLU A 70 14.44 -10.31 20.94
N ALA A 71 13.86 -10.94 19.92
CA ALA A 71 12.45 -10.74 19.59
C ALA A 71 11.54 -11.58 20.50
N ASP A 72 10.42 -10.99 20.91
CA ASP A 72 9.35 -11.71 21.63
C ASP A 72 8.37 -12.37 20.64
N LEU A 73 8.23 -11.77 19.45
CA LEU A 73 7.34 -12.21 18.39
C LEU A 73 8.01 -12.05 17.03
N VAL A 74 8.06 -13.13 16.24
CA VAL A 74 8.59 -13.11 14.86
C VAL A 74 7.50 -13.51 13.87
N CYS A 75 7.19 -12.60 12.95
CA CYS A 75 6.06 -12.72 12.05
C CYS A 75 6.51 -12.91 10.59
N ARG A 76 5.73 -13.69 9.84
CA ARG A 76 5.74 -13.73 8.37
C ARG A 76 4.43 -13.13 7.85
N CYS A 77 4.49 -12.17 6.93
CA CYS A 77 3.30 -11.45 6.48
C CYS A 77 2.90 -11.68 5.01
N GLN A 78 3.77 -12.26 4.18
CA GLN A 78 3.45 -12.55 2.77
C GLN A 78 4.19 -13.78 2.25
N GLY A 79 3.91 -14.12 0.99
CA GLY A 79 4.55 -15.22 0.26
C GLY A 79 3.97 -16.58 0.67
N GLY A 80 4.79 -17.62 0.56
CA GLY A 80 4.50 -18.98 1.00
C GLY A 80 5.80 -19.76 1.16
N ASN A 81 5.82 -21.06 0.82
CA ASN A 81 7.03 -21.91 0.85
C ASN A 81 7.97 -21.71 -0.36
N ASN A 82 7.87 -20.58 -1.06
CA ASN A 82 8.70 -20.23 -2.22
C ASN A 82 9.95 -19.39 -1.86
N ALA A 83 10.04 -18.93 -0.62
CA ALA A 83 11.25 -18.38 -0.04
C ALA A 83 11.76 -19.37 1.00
N GLY A 84 13.07 -19.60 1.03
CA GLY A 84 13.72 -20.45 2.01
C GLY A 84 14.91 -19.71 2.63
N HIS A 85 15.17 -19.97 3.90
CA HIS A 85 16.36 -19.52 4.59
C HIS A 85 16.91 -20.64 5.46
N THR A 86 18.23 -20.77 5.50
CA THR A 86 18.93 -21.74 6.35
C THR A 86 19.53 -20.98 7.53
N VAL A 87 19.24 -21.44 8.74
CA VAL A 87 19.77 -20.89 10.00
C VAL A 87 20.70 -21.93 10.62
N VAL A 88 21.86 -21.49 11.09
CA VAL A 88 22.82 -22.38 11.77
C VAL A 88 22.92 -21.99 13.25
N VAL A 89 22.48 -22.87 14.15
CA VAL A 89 22.55 -22.69 15.60
C VAL A 89 23.21 -23.91 16.22
N ASP A 90 24.21 -23.68 17.07
CA ASP A 90 24.97 -24.72 17.78
C ASP A 90 25.50 -25.84 16.84
N GLY A 91 25.96 -25.44 15.65
CA GLY A 91 26.48 -26.35 14.62
C GLY A 91 25.41 -27.16 13.87
N LYS A 92 24.12 -26.90 14.10
CA LYS A 92 23.01 -27.54 13.40
C LYS A 92 22.35 -26.60 12.40
N GLU A 93 22.15 -27.09 11.17
CA GLU A 93 21.53 -26.32 10.09
C GLU A 93 20.02 -26.59 10.02
N TYR A 94 19.19 -25.58 10.23
CA TYR A 94 17.74 -25.64 10.12
C TYR A 94 17.30 -24.96 8.83
N ASP A 95 16.38 -25.59 8.10
CA ASP A 95 15.90 -25.08 6.81
C ASP A 95 14.43 -24.70 6.94
N PHE A 96 14.15 -23.41 6.86
CA PHE A 96 12.80 -22.89 7.01
C PHE A 96 12.30 -22.30 5.70
N HIS A 97 11.03 -22.56 5.38
CA HIS A 97 10.34 -22.07 4.21
C HIS A 97 9.07 -21.33 4.59
N LEU A 98 8.14 -21.95 5.32
CA LEU A 98 6.93 -21.31 5.83
C LEU A 98 7.11 -20.79 7.26
N PHE A 99 7.89 -21.50 8.08
CA PHE A 99 8.13 -21.08 9.45
C PHE A 99 8.88 -19.74 9.45
N PRO A 100 8.50 -18.78 10.31
CA PRO A 100 9.38 -17.69 10.66
C PRO A 100 10.67 -18.25 11.26
N SER A 101 11.83 -17.78 10.78
CA SER A 101 13.19 -18.12 11.29
C SER A 101 13.28 -18.11 12.81
N GLY A 102 12.62 -17.12 13.42
CA GLY A 102 12.56 -16.93 14.86
C GLY A 102 11.99 -18.10 15.67
N ILE A 103 11.38 -19.10 15.03
CA ILE A 103 10.94 -20.34 15.70
C ILE A 103 12.12 -21.04 16.42
N ILE A 104 13.36 -20.76 16.01
CA ILE A 104 14.54 -21.31 16.68
C ILE A 104 14.77 -20.71 18.07
N ASN A 105 14.31 -19.49 18.32
CA ASN A 105 14.36 -18.88 19.65
C ASN A 105 13.24 -19.50 20.51
N PRO A 106 13.57 -20.29 21.55
CA PRO A 106 12.55 -20.97 22.37
C PRO A 106 11.70 -19.98 23.18
N LYS A 107 12.12 -18.73 23.33
CA LYS A 107 11.38 -17.68 24.04
C LYS A 107 10.45 -16.87 23.14
N ALA A 108 10.67 -16.92 21.82
CA ALA A 108 9.87 -16.17 20.87
C ALA A 108 8.64 -16.96 20.42
N VAL A 109 7.55 -16.24 20.21
CA VAL A 109 6.36 -16.74 19.50
C VAL A 109 6.58 -16.49 18.01
N SER A 110 6.24 -17.46 17.17
CA SER A 110 6.25 -17.34 15.71
C SER A 110 4.82 -17.15 15.21
N PHE A 111 4.59 -16.18 14.33
CA PHE A 111 3.27 -15.90 13.77
C PHE A 111 3.26 -15.91 12.24
N ILE A 112 2.33 -16.68 11.66
CA ILE A 112 2.04 -16.66 10.23
C ILE A 112 0.80 -15.81 9.98
N GLY A 113 1.02 -14.64 9.37
CA GLY A 113 -0.01 -13.65 9.10
C GLY A 113 -0.98 -14.02 7.98
N ASN A 114 -2.09 -13.28 7.90
CA ASN A 114 -3.16 -13.49 6.93
C ASN A 114 -2.74 -13.25 5.46
N GLY A 115 -1.62 -12.56 5.23
CA GLY A 115 -1.11 -12.34 3.89
C GLY A 115 -0.37 -13.56 3.32
N VAL A 116 -0.02 -14.55 4.13
CA VAL A 116 0.69 -15.77 3.69
C VAL A 116 -0.28 -16.77 3.04
N VAL A 117 0.22 -17.50 2.03
CA VAL A 117 -0.44 -18.70 1.48
C VAL A 117 0.28 -19.95 1.98
N ILE A 118 -0.47 -20.88 2.59
CA ILE A 118 0.08 -22.01 3.36
C ILE A 118 -0.23 -23.33 2.65
N HIS A 119 0.80 -24.07 2.27
CA HIS A 119 0.65 -25.48 1.86
C HIS A 119 0.76 -26.36 3.11
N LEU A 120 -0.35 -26.95 3.55
CA LEU A 120 -0.39 -27.71 4.81
C LEU A 120 0.57 -28.91 4.83
N PRO A 121 0.63 -29.77 3.80
CA PRO A 121 1.64 -30.84 3.77
C PRO A 121 3.05 -30.29 3.88
N GLY A 122 3.38 -29.24 3.12
CA GLY A 122 4.70 -28.61 3.16
C GLY A 122 5.06 -28.01 4.52
N LEU A 123 4.09 -27.44 5.24
CA LEU A 123 4.28 -26.93 6.60
C LEU A 123 4.68 -28.05 7.57
N PHE A 124 3.96 -29.17 7.55
CA PHE A 124 4.24 -30.30 8.45
C PHE A 124 5.51 -31.06 8.06
N GLU A 125 5.79 -31.23 6.77
CA GLU A 125 7.06 -31.80 6.30
C GLU A 125 8.26 -30.97 6.75
N GLU A 126 8.15 -29.64 6.70
CA GLU A 126 9.17 -28.71 7.20
C GLU A 126 9.35 -28.86 8.72
N ALA A 127 8.25 -28.95 9.46
CA ALA A 127 8.28 -29.15 10.91
C ALA A 127 8.97 -30.46 11.29
N GLU A 128 8.55 -31.58 10.70
CA GLU A 128 9.12 -32.91 10.97
C GLU A 128 10.62 -32.97 10.63
N LYS A 129 11.05 -32.33 9.54
CA LYS A 129 12.47 -32.26 9.15
C LYS A 129 13.28 -31.51 10.20
N ASN A 130 12.80 -30.37 10.68
CA ASN A 130 13.51 -29.55 11.66
C ASN A 130 13.43 -30.14 13.08
N GLU A 131 12.36 -30.85 13.41
CA GLU A 131 12.21 -31.57 14.68
C GLU A 131 13.25 -32.68 14.82
N LYS A 132 13.52 -33.44 13.75
CA LYS A 132 14.62 -34.43 13.70
C LYS A 132 16.00 -33.83 13.93
N LYS A 133 16.19 -32.55 13.61
CA LYS A 133 17.44 -31.80 13.87
C LYS A 133 17.49 -31.25 15.31
N GLY A 134 16.35 -31.18 15.99
CA GLY A 134 16.24 -30.82 17.40
C GLY A 134 15.38 -29.59 17.69
N LEU A 135 14.58 -29.12 16.73
CA LEU A 135 13.57 -28.09 16.98
C LEU A 135 12.42 -28.70 17.79
N ARG A 136 12.35 -28.37 19.08
CA ARG A 136 11.32 -28.91 19.99
C ARG A 136 10.24 -27.89 20.31
N ASP A 137 9.07 -28.39 20.71
CA ASP A 137 7.96 -27.59 21.22
C ASP A 137 7.57 -26.43 20.28
N TRP A 138 7.69 -26.64 18.96
CA TRP A 138 7.43 -25.61 17.96
C TRP A 138 5.92 -25.36 17.84
N GLU A 139 5.12 -26.42 18.02
CA GLU A 139 3.66 -26.42 17.99
C GLU A 139 3.05 -25.57 19.11
N LYS A 140 3.77 -25.37 20.21
CA LYS A 140 3.35 -24.51 21.33
C LYS A 140 3.63 -23.03 21.10
N ARG A 141 4.45 -22.71 20.10
CA ARG A 141 4.96 -21.36 19.84
C ARG A 141 4.60 -20.84 18.45
N LEU A 142 4.07 -21.68 17.58
CA LEU A 142 3.58 -21.29 16.28
C LEU A 142 2.10 -20.89 16.38
N ILE A 143 1.80 -19.66 15.99
CA ILE A 143 0.44 -19.16 15.81
C ILE A 143 0.18 -18.89 14.33
N ILE A 144 -0.97 -19.28 13.83
CA ILE A 144 -1.38 -19.13 12.43
C ILE A 144 -2.66 -18.30 12.38
N SER A 145 -2.67 -17.27 11.54
CA SER A 145 -3.91 -16.54 11.28
C SER A 145 -4.92 -17.44 10.57
N ASP A 146 -6.11 -17.50 11.15
CA ASP A 146 -7.32 -18.07 10.56
C ASP A 146 -7.63 -17.54 9.13
N ARG A 147 -7.20 -16.33 8.80
CA ARG A 147 -7.43 -15.67 7.51
C ARG A 147 -6.39 -16.00 6.44
N ALA A 148 -5.34 -16.76 6.76
CA ALA A 148 -4.36 -17.21 5.77
C ALA A 148 -5.00 -18.15 4.75
N HIS A 149 -4.58 -18.06 3.48
CA HIS A 149 -5.13 -18.88 2.40
C HIS A 149 -4.40 -20.22 2.30
N ILE A 150 -5.11 -21.26 1.86
CA ILE A 150 -4.55 -22.60 1.71
C ILE A 150 -4.09 -22.80 0.27
N VAL A 151 -2.85 -23.23 0.12
CA VAL A 151 -2.32 -23.78 -1.13
C VAL A 151 -2.73 -25.25 -1.18
N PHE A 152 -3.47 -25.65 -2.21
CA PHE A 152 -3.83 -27.05 -2.45
C PHE A 152 -2.87 -27.70 -3.46
N ASP A 153 -2.83 -29.03 -3.49
CA ASP A 153 -1.92 -29.78 -4.38
C ASP A 153 -2.21 -29.46 -5.85
N PHE A 154 -3.49 -29.27 -6.21
CA PHE A 154 -3.85 -28.86 -7.57
C PHE A 154 -3.37 -27.44 -7.93
N HIS A 155 -3.18 -26.53 -6.96
CA HIS A 155 -2.53 -25.25 -7.23
C HIS A 155 -1.06 -25.45 -7.65
N GLN A 156 -0.35 -26.39 -7.03
CA GLN A 156 1.04 -26.71 -7.40
C GLN A 156 1.12 -27.33 -8.80
N ALA A 157 0.20 -28.26 -9.09
CA ALA A 157 0.11 -28.88 -10.42
C ALA A 157 -0.18 -27.83 -11.51
N VAL A 158 -1.15 -26.94 -11.27
CA VAL A 158 -1.49 -25.86 -12.22
C VAL A 158 -0.34 -24.87 -12.43
N ASP A 159 0.41 -24.52 -11.38
CA ASP A 159 1.60 -23.67 -11.49
C ASP A 159 2.63 -24.28 -12.44
N GLY A 160 2.88 -25.59 -12.32
CA GLY A 160 3.74 -26.34 -13.23
C GLY A 160 3.21 -26.38 -14.67
N LEU A 161 1.91 -26.60 -14.87
CA LEU A 161 1.27 -26.64 -16.18
C LEU A 161 1.32 -25.28 -16.88
N GLN A 162 1.04 -24.19 -16.16
CA GLN A 162 1.08 -22.83 -16.70
C GLN A 162 2.48 -22.44 -17.18
N GLU A 163 3.54 -22.84 -16.47
CA GLU A 163 4.91 -22.60 -16.91
C GLU A 163 5.23 -23.32 -18.22
N VAL A 164 4.82 -24.58 -18.36
CA VAL A 164 5.02 -25.35 -19.60
C VAL A 164 4.26 -24.72 -20.76
N GLN A 165 3.01 -24.31 -20.52
CA GLN A 165 2.17 -23.67 -21.53
C GLN A 165 2.74 -22.32 -21.98
N ARG A 166 3.16 -21.45 -21.04
CA ARG A 166 3.81 -20.16 -21.36
C ARG A 166 5.09 -20.37 -22.16
N GLN A 167 5.92 -21.33 -21.75
CA GLN A 167 7.15 -21.64 -22.49
C GLN A 167 6.86 -22.08 -23.93
N ALA A 168 5.81 -22.89 -24.14
CA ALA A 168 5.42 -23.34 -25.48
C ALA A 168 4.83 -22.21 -26.36
N GLN A 169 4.08 -21.28 -25.76
CA GLN A 169 3.38 -20.21 -26.49
C GLN A 169 4.26 -18.98 -26.74
N GLU A 170 5.02 -18.56 -25.73
CA GLU A 170 5.76 -17.29 -25.72
C GLU A 170 7.27 -17.48 -25.84
N GLY A 171 7.75 -18.73 -25.85
CA GLY A 171 9.18 -19.07 -25.82
C GLY A 171 9.87 -18.68 -24.51
N LYS A 172 9.11 -18.22 -23.51
CA LYS A 172 9.60 -17.68 -22.24
C LYS A 172 8.83 -18.30 -21.08
N ASN A 173 9.56 -18.70 -20.04
CA ASN A 173 8.98 -19.10 -18.76
C ASN A 173 9.24 -18.01 -17.72
N ILE A 174 8.35 -17.82 -16.74
CA ILE A 174 8.62 -16.85 -15.66
C ILE A 174 9.73 -17.40 -14.76
N GLY A 175 9.81 -18.73 -14.63
CA GLY A 175 10.68 -19.42 -13.70
C GLY A 175 10.03 -19.56 -12.34
N THR A 176 8.73 -19.88 -12.28
CA THR A 176 8.03 -20.05 -11.00
C THR A 176 8.64 -21.19 -10.18
N THR A 177 8.40 -21.17 -8.87
CA THR A 177 8.88 -22.22 -7.96
C THR A 177 8.06 -23.51 -8.06
N LYS A 178 6.97 -23.52 -8.85
CA LYS A 178 6.02 -24.64 -8.97
C LYS A 178 5.43 -25.07 -7.62
N LYS A 179 5.32 -24.10 -6.71
CA LYS A 179 4.78 -24.30 -5.35
C LYS A 179 3.33 -23.86 -5.21
N GLY A 180 2.67 -23.46 -6.30
CA GLY A 180 1.24 -23.12 -6.29
C GLY A 180 0.94 -21.74 -5.72
N ILE A 181 1.96 -20.89 -5.56
CA ILE A 181 1.83 -19.56 -4.97
C ILE A 181 0.94 -18.67 -5.85
N GLY A 182 1.30 -18.54 -7.13
CA GLY A 182 0.55 -17.72 -8.08
C GLY A 182 -0.90 -18.16 -8.24
N PRO A 183 -1.19 -19.45 -8.52
CA PRO A 183 -2.56 -19.94 -8.59
C PRO A 183 -3.37 -19.68 -7.32
N THR A 184 -2.78 -19.84 -6.12
CA THR A 184 -3.49 -19.57 -4.85
C THR A 184 -3.81 -18.08 -4.67
N TYR A 185 -2.87 -17.19 -4.99
CA TYR A 185 -3.14 -15.74 -4.98
C TYR A 185 -4.18 -15.34 -6.03
N SER A 186 -4.24 -16.03 -7.17
CA SER A 186 -5.29 -15.86 -8.16
C SER A 186 -6.67 -16.26 -7.61
N SER A 187 -6.78 -17.41 -6.92
CA SER A 187 -8.05 -17.80 -6.27
C SER A 187 -8.45 -16.81 -5.17
N LYS A 188 -7.46 -16.27 -4.42
CA LYS A 188 -7.68 -15.21 -3.43
C LYS A 188 -8.26 -13.95 -4.08
N ALA A 189 -7.66 -13.47 -5.17
CA ALA A 189 -8.15 -12.32 -5.92
C ALA A 189 -9.54 -12.57 -6.55
N ALA A 190 -9.78 -13.79 -7.04
CA ALA A 190 -11.07 -14.22 -7.58
C ALA A 190 -12.15 -14.40 -6.51
N ARG A 191 -11.78 -14.43 -5.21
CA ARG A 191 -12.64 -14.71 -4.06
C ARG A 191 -13.23 -16.14 -4.06
N THR A 192 -12.57 -17.06 -4.77
CA THR A 192 -12.93 -18.49 -4.81
C THR A 192 -12.01 -19.35 -3.94
N GLY A 193 -10.89 -18.79 -3.47
CA GLY A 193 -9.94 -19.46 -2.59
C GLY A 193 -10.52 -19.82 -1.22
N LEU A 194 -9.86 -20.77 -0.55
CA LEU A 194 -10.19 -21.24 0.79
C LEU A 194 -9.10 -20.84 1.78
N ARG A 195 -9.51 -20.59 3.02
CA ARG A 195 -8.66 -20.14 4.13
C ARG A 195 -8.66 -21.14 5.28
N ILE A 196 -7.75 -20.94 6.23
CA ILE A 196 -7.64 -21.77 7.43
C ILE A 196 -8.95 -21.77 8.24
N CYS A 197 -9.63 -20.62 8.35
CA CYS A 197 -10.93 -20.52 9.02
C CYS A 197 -12.00 -21.39 8.34
N ASP A 198 -11.96 -21.50 7.01
CA ASP A 198 -12.90 -22.34 6.26
C ASP A 198 -12.64 -23.83 6.55
N LEU A 199 -11.37 -24.23 6.69
CA LEU A 199 -10.98 -25.61 7.02
C LEU A 199 -11.40 -26.02 8.44
N LEU A 200 -11.35 -25.10 9.41
CA LEU A 200 -11.64 -25.39 10.81
C LEU A 200 -13.12 -25.29 11.20
N SER A 201 -13.96 -24.74 10.31
CA SER A 201 -15.40 -24.61 10.46
C SER A 201 -16.12 -25.94 10.15
N ASP A 202 -17.33 -25.89 9.61
CA ASP A 202 -18.03 -27.08 9.11
C ASP A 202 -17.28 -27.71 7.93
N PHE A 203 -16.75 -28.90 8.18
CA PHE A 203 -16.00 -29.65 7.18
C PHE A 203 -16.87 -30.07 5.98
N SER A 204 -18.19 -30.18 6.15
CA SER A 204 -19.11 -30.51 5.06
C SER A 204 -19.18 -29.38 4.02
N GLU A 205 -19.33 -28.14 4.50
CA GLU A 205 -19.31 -26.93 3.67
C GLU A 205 -17.94 -26.71 3.03
N PHE A 206 -16.85 -26.88 3.81
CA PHE A 206 -15.49 -26.84 3.29
C PHE A 206 -15.29 -27.82 2.13
N SER A 207 -15.75 -29.07 2.31
CA SER A 207 -15.64 -30.12 1.29
C SER A 207 -16.38 -29.77 0.01
N SER A 208 -17.57 -29.18 0.13
CA SER A 208 -18.36 -28.69 -1.02
C SER A 208 -17.62 -27.58 -1.77
N ARG A 209 -17.11 -26.56 -1.05
CA ARG A 209 -16.37 -25.45 -1.66
C ARG A 209 -15.04 -25.92 -2.29
N PHE A 210 -14.34 -26.86 -1.66
CA PHE A 210 -13.13 -27.46 -2.20
C PHE A 210 -13.40 -28.20 -3.52
N LYS A 211 -14.47 -29.00 -3.57
CA LYS A 211 -14.91 -29.70 -4.79
C LYS A 211 -15.18 -28.70 -5.92
N ASN A 212 -15.95 -27.65 -5.64
CA ASN A 212 -16.26 -26.62 -6.62
C ASN A 212 -15.00 -25.94 -7.16
N LEU A 213 -14.05 -25.58 -6.29
CA LEU A 213 -12.78 -24.98 -6.69
C LEU A 213 -11.96 -25.95 -7.56
N ALA A 214 -11.85 -27.22 -7.15
CA ALA A 214 -11.14 -28.24 -7.92
C ALA A 214 -11.77 -28.46 -9.31
N TYR A 215 -13.11 -28.50 -9.41
CA TYR A 215 -13.81 -28.61 -10.70
C TYR A 215 -13.59 -27.40 -11.60
N GLN A 216 -13.57 -26.18 -11.04
CA GLN A 216 -13.22 -24.98 -11.81
C GLN A 216 -11.81 -25.09 -12.39
N TYR A 217 -10.82 -25.52 -11.61
CA TYR A 217 -9.46 -25.74 -12.11
C TYR A 217 -9.39 -26.84 -13.17
N LYS A 218 -10.11 -27.96 -13.00
CA LYS A 218 -10.21 -29.00 -14.04
C LYS A 218 -10.82 -28.47 -15.34
N SER A 219 -11.81 -27.58 -15.24
CA SER A 219 -12.42 -26.98 -16.43
C SER A 219 -11.49 -26.01 -17.15
N MET A 220 -10.64 -25.28 -16.41
CA MET A 220 -9.63 -24.39 -17.00
C MET A 220 -8.41 -25.15 -17.52
N PHE A 221 -8.07 -26.29 -16.91
CA PHE A 221 -6.91 -27.12 -17.23
C PHE A 221 -7.36 -28.58 -17.42
N PRO A 222 -7.81 -28.97 -18.63
CA PRO A 222 -8.35 -30.32 -18.87
C PRO A 222 -7.38 -31.47 -18.60
N SER A 223 -6.06 -31.21 -18.63
CA SER A 223 -5.01 -32.18 -18.29
C SER A 223 -4.75 -32.31 -16.78
N LEU A 224 -5.45 -31.55 -15.94
CA LEU A 224 -5.27 -31.57 -14.50
C LEU A 224 -6.00 -32.75 -13.86
N GLU A 225 -5.23 -33.70 -13.34
CA GLU A 225 -5.75 -34.76 -12.50
C GLU A 225 -5.76 -34.31 -11.03
N VAL A 226 -6.90 -34.55 -10.35
CA VAL A 226 -7.06 -34.24 -8.92
C VAL A 226 -7.82 -35.38 -8.27
N ASP A 227 -7.17 -36.03 -7.31
CA ASP A 227 -7.79 -36.94 -6.34
C ASP A 227 -8.48 -36.12 -5.25
N ILE A 228 -9.75 -35.81 -5.47
CA ILE A 228 -10.55 -34.96 -4.60
C ILE A 228 -10.73 -35.60 -3.22
N ASP A 229 -11.15 -36.86 -3.18
CA ASP A 229 -11.52 -37.53 -1.93
C ASP A 229 -10.28 -37.83 -1.08
N GLY A 230 -9.16 -38.22 -1.71
CA GLY A 230 -7.90 -38.41 -1.00
C GLY A 230 -7.33 -37.11 -0.42
N GLN A 231 -7.41 -35.99 -1.16
CA GLN A 231 -6.98 -34.68 -0.65
C GLN A 231 -7.88 -34.21 0.50
N LEU A 232 -9.21 -34.34 0.39
CA LEU A 232 -10.13 -34.01 1.48
C LEU A 232 -9.84 -34.83 2.74
N LYS A 233 -9.58 -36.13 2.60
CA LYS A 233 -9.22 -36.99 3.73
C LYS A 233 -7.94 -36.51 4.44
N LYS A 234 -6.91 -36.12 3.68
CA LYS A 234 -5.66 -35.57 4.25
C LYS A 234 -5.91 -34.22 4.94
N LEU A 235 -6.65 -33.33 4.30
CA LEU A 235 -7.00 -32.01 4.85
C LEU A 235 -7.78 -32.13 6.16
N LYS A 236 -8.68 -33.11 6.28
CA LYS A 236 -9.39 -33.39 7.53
C LYS A 236 -8.42 -33.77 8.67
N GLY A 237 -7.41 -34.57 8.37
CA GLY A 237 -6.36 -34.91 9.34
C GLY A 237 -5.58 -33.67 9.79
N TYR A 238 -5.18 -32.81 8.84
CA TYR A 238 -4.46 -31.58 9.15
C TYR A 238 -5.30 -30.56 9.93
N ALA A 239 -6.63 -30.53 9.73
CA ALA A 239 -7.52 -29.63 10.44
C ALA A 239 -7.43 -29.83 11.97
N GLU A 240 -7.40 -31.08 12.43
CA GLU A 240 -7.32 -31.37 13.86
C GLU A 240 -5.93 -31.04 14.43
N THR A 241 -4.86 -31.34 13.69
CA THR A 241 -3.49 -31.02 14.12
C THR A 241 -3.23 -29.52 14.17
N ILE A 242 -3.79 -28.73 13.24
CA ILE A 242 -3.52 -27.30 13.16
C ILE A 242 -4.41 -26.46 14.09
N ARG A 243 -5.59 -26.97 14.47
CA ARG A 243 -6.57 -26.29 15.32
C ARG A 243 -5.98 -25.57 16.54
N PRO A 244 -5.08 -26.16 17.36
CA PRO A 244 -4.55 -25.47 18.54
C PRO A 244 -3.62 -24.29 18.22
N MET A 245 -3.07 -24.22 17.00
CA MET A 245 -2.17 -23.15 16.57
C MET A 245 -2.91 -21.99 15.90
N VAL A 246 -4.20 -22.14 15.59
CA VAL A 246 -4.94 -21.13 14.83
C VAL A 246 -5.65 -20.14 15.75
N GLN A 247 -5.47 -18.85 15.46
CA GLN A 247 -6.11 -17.75 16.18
C GLN A 247 -6.62 -16.66 15.22
N ASP A 248 -7.47 -15.76 15.74
CA ASP A 248 -7.78 -14.51 15.04
C ASP A 248 -6.51 -13.68 14.92
N GLY A 249 -5.96 -13.63 13.71
CA GLY A 249 -4.66 -13.00 13.47
C GLY A 249 -4.64 -11.49 13.71
N VAL A 250 -5.77 -10.81 13.46
CA VAL A 250 -5.87 -9.35 13.61
C VAL A 250 -5.91 -8.98 15.08
N TYR A 251 -6.74 -9.68 15.86
CA TYR A 251 -6.84 -9.47 17.31
C TYR A 251 -5.53 -9.86 18.00
N PHE A 252 -4.91 -10.98 17.62
CA PHE A 252 -3.60 -11.39 18.13
C PHE A 252 -2.55 -10.28 17.95
N MET A 253 -2.46 -9.71 16.73
CA MET A 253 -1.53 -8.61 16.47
C MET A 253 -1.92 -7.32 17.20
N TYR A 254 -3.21 -7.02 17.30
CA TYR A 254 -3.70 -5.87 18.07
C TYR A 254 -3.25 -5.93 19.53
N GLU A 255 -3.44 -7.07 20.20
CA GLU A 255 -2.98 -7.31 21.57
C GLU A 255 -1.46 -7.23 21.69
N ALA A 256 -0.71 -7.78 20.72
CA ALA A 256 0.74 -7.67 20.70
C ALA A 256 1.22 -6.22 20.56
N LEU A 257 0.50 -5.37 19.83
CA LEU A 257 0.83 -3.96 19.63
C LEU A 257 0.46 -3.07 20.82
N HIS A 258 -0.65 -3.35 21.51
CA HIS A 258 -1.20 -2.48 22.57
C HIS A 258 -0.92 -2.98 23.99
N GLY A 259 -0.50 -4.23 24.12
CA GLY A 259 -0.19 -4.85 25.39
C GLY A 259 1.15 -4.42 25.99
N PRO A 260 1.74 -5.24 26.88
CA PRO A 260 3.03 -4.93 27.50
C PRO A 260 4.13 -4.79 26.44
N SER A 261 5.24 -4.15 26.81
CA SER A 261 6.38 -3.94 25.91
C SER A 261 6.84 -5.26 25.27
N LYS A 262 6.81 -5.32 23.93
CA LYS A 262 7.25 -6.45 23.11
C LYS A 262 8.08 -6.00 21.94
N LYS A 263 9.16 -6.73 21.66
CA LYS A 263 9.95 -6.62 20.44
C LYS A 263 9.34 -7.51 19.35
N ILE A 264 8.71 -6.88 18.36
CA ILE A 264 8.06 -7.57 17.25
C ILE A 264 8.95 -7.43 16.00
N LEU A 265 9.33 -8.56 15.43
CA LEU A 265 10.14 -8.65 14.22
C LEU A 265 9.31 -9.22 13.07
N VAL A 266 9.39 -8.61 11.89
CA VAL A 266 8.74 -9.10 10.68
C VAL A 266 9.79 -9.52 9.66
N GLU A 267 9.73 -10.79 9.29
CA GLU A 267 10.53 -11.39 8.25
C GLU A 267 9.83 -11.22 6.89
N GLY A 268 10.40 -10.37 6.04
CA GLY A 268 9.96 -10.24 4.65
C GLY A 268 10.39 -11.41 3.78
N ALA A 269 9.43 -12.02 3.08
CA ALA A 269 9.72 -12.99 2.03
C ALA A 269 10.10 -12.30 0.71
N ASN A 270 10.97 -12.95 -0.09
CA ASN A 270 11.47 -12.45 -1.38
C ASN A 270 12.10 -11.04 -1.25
N ALA A 271 11.92 -10.13 -2.21
CA ALA A 271 12.57 -8.82 -2.21
C ALA A 271 11.79 -7.80 -3.03
N ALA A 272 12.14 -6.52 -2.90
CA ALA A 272 11.45 -5.40 -3.49
C ALA A 272 11.24 -5.52 -5.01
N LEU A 273 12.24 -6.01 -5.76
CA LEU A 273 12.13 -6.11 -7.23
C LEU A 273 11.42 -7.38 -7.70
N LEU A 274 10.99 -8.23 -6.77
CA LEU A 274 10.08 -9.34 -6.99
C LEU A 274 8.66 -9.04 -6.50
N ASP A 275 8.38 -7.83 -6.01
CA ASP A 275 7.05 -7.39 -5.62
C ASP A 275 6.09 -7.42 -6.83
N ILE A 276 4.84 -7.83 -6.62
CA ILE A 276 3.85 -7.93 -7.70
C ILE A 276 3.54 -6.59 -8.37
N ASP A 277 3.58 -5.49 -7.64
CA ASP A 277 3.26 -4.14 -8.13
C ASP A 277 4.51 -3.37 -8.54
N PHE A 278 5.58 -3.50 -7.75
CA PHE A 278 6.78 -2.66 -7.89
C PHE A 278 8.00 -3.41 -8.45
N GLY A 279 7.88 -4.71 -8.66
CA GLY A 279 8.96 -5.51 -9.21
C GLY A 279 9.11 -5.40 -10.72
N THR A 280 10.02 -6.21 -11.27
CA THR A 280 10.20 -6.34 -12.73
C THR A 280 9.12 -7.20 -13.37
N TYR A 281 7.86 -6.75 -13.31
CA TYR A 281 6.70 -7.48 -13.86
C TYR A 281 6.91 -7.81 -15.35
N PRO A 282 6.58 -9.03 -15.82
CA PRO A 282 5.90 -10.12 -15.12
C PRO A 282 6.81 -11.07 -14.32
N PHE A 283 8.12 -10.82 -14.29
CA PHE A 283 9.11 -11.68 -13.64
C PHE A 283 9.23 -11.38 -12.14
N VAL A 284 8.12 -11.58 -11.44
CA VAL A 284 7.90 -11.23 -10.03
C VAL A 284 7.19 -12.37 -9.31
N THR A 285 7.08 -12.28 -7.98
CA THR A 285 6.16 -13.13 -7.22
C THR A 285 4.76 -12.53 -7.21
N SER A 286 3.79 -13.26 -6.67
CA SER A 286 2.37 -12.87 -6.65
C SER A 286 1.95 -12.16 -5.36
N SER A 287 2.92 -11.65 -4.59
CA SER A 287 2.70 -10.98 -3.30
C SER A 287 3.46 -9.66 -3.21
N ASN A 288 3.02 -8.78 -2.32
CA ASN A 288 3.76 -7.57 -2.01
C ASN A 288 4.93 -7.87 -1.06
N CYS A 289 6.15 -7.70 -1.57
CA CYS A 289 7.42 -7.93 -0.85
C CYS A 289 7.99 -6.64 -0.24
N THR A 290 7.23 -5.55 -0.34
CA THR A 290 7.55 -4.22 0.18
C THR A 290 6.87 -3.96 1.53
N VAL A 291 7.22 -2.84 2.17
CA VAL A 291 6.73 -2.46 3.51
C VAL A 291 5.20 -2.42 3.61
N GLY A 292 4.50 -2.10 2.51
CA GLY A 292 3.03 -2.12 2.47
C GLY A 292 2.43 -3.51 2.73
N GLY A 293 3.15 -4.57 2.33
CA GLY A 293 2.78 -5.97 2.59
C GLY A 293 2.75 -6.33 4.08
N VAL A 294 3.48 -5.59 4.92
CA VAL A 294 3.45 -5.77 6.38
C VAL A 294 2.10 -5.35 6.94
N CYS A 295 1.61 -4.18 6.53
CA CYS A 295 0.30 -3.67 6.96
C CYS A 295 -0.82 -4.63 6.55
N THR A 296 -0.87 -4.99 5.26
CA THR A 296 -1.95 -5.81 4.70
C THR A 296 -1.85 -7.28 5.12
N GLY A 297 -0.64 -7.78 5.35
CA GLY A 297 -0.37 -9.17 5.69
C GLY A 297 -0.51 -9.51 7.18
N LEU A 298 -0.49 -8.51 8.06
CA LEU A 298 -0.69 -8.67 9.51
C LEU A 298 -1.93 -7.97 10.05
N GLY A 299 -2.61 -7.14 9.23
CA GLY A 299 -3.75 -6.34 9.67
C GLY A 299 -3.36 -5.21 10.62
N ILE A 300 -2.15 -4.66 10.47
CA ILE A 300 -1.63 -3.60 11.36
C ILE A 300 -1.68 -2.22 10.69
N PRO A 301 -2.00 -1.15 11.43
CA PRO A 301 -1.92 0.20 10.91
C PRO A 301 -0.47 0.67 10.66
N PRO A 302 -0.21 1.49 9.64
CA PRO A 302 1.15 1.91 9.26
C PRO A 302 1.89 2.68 10.36
N GLN A 303 1.19 3.35 11.28
CA GLN A 303 1.83 4.07 12.38
C GLN A 303 2.57 3.18 13.40
N TYR A 304 2.31 1.86 13.38
CA TYR A 304 3.02 0.90 14.23
C TYR A 304 4.27 0.34 13.56
N ILE A 305 4.55 0.69 12.30
CA ILE A 305 5.82 0.35 11.67
C ILE A 305 6.91 1.25 12.27
N GLY A 306 7.94 0.63 12.82
CA GLY A 306 9.11 1.29 13.38
C GLY A 306 10.28 1.23 12.39
N GLU A 307 11.35 0.56 12.81
CA GLU A 307 12.55 0.40 12.00
C GLU A 307 12.27 -0.52 10.80
N VAL A 308 12.63 -0.06 9.61
CA VAL A 308 12.59 -0.84 8.36
C VAL A 308 14.00 -0.98 7.84
N TYR A 309 14.52 -2.21 7.85
CA TYR A 309 15.87 -2.53 7.42
C TYR A 309 15.89 -3.12 6.01
N GLY A 310 16.64 -2.48 5.13
CA GLY A 310 16.88 -2.96 3.76
C GLY A 310 18.12 -3.82 3.71
N VAL A 311 17.96 -5.12 3.41
CA VAL A 311 19.09 -6.03 3.21
C VAL A 311 19.53 -5.93 1.76
N VAL A 312 20.78 -5.54 1.57
CA VAL A 312 21.40 -5.31 0.27
C VAL A 312 22.67 -6.12 0.18
N LYS A 313 22.86 -6.84 -0.91
CA LYS A 313 24.11 -7.55 -1.21
C LYS A 313 25.10 -6.57 -1.86
N ALA A 314 26.40 -6.72 -1.57
CA ALA A 314 27.45 -5.87 -2.15
C ALA A 314 27.60 -5.99 -3.69
N TYR A 315 26.88 -6.91 -4.30
CA TYR A 315 26.71 -7.06 -5.73
C TYR A 315 25.28 -7.51 -6.00
N THR A 316 24.85 -7.57 -7.25
CA THR A 316 23.46 -7.90 -7.58
C THR A 316 23.37 -9.32 -8.11
N THR A 317 22.31 -10.03 -7.71
CA THR A 317 22.00 -11.36 -8.25
C THR A 317 20.53 -11.46 -8.64
N ARG A 318 20.23 -12.29 -9.63
CA ARG A 318 18.87 -12.58 -10.07
C ARG A 318 18.70 -14.04 -10.44
N VAL A 319 17.56 -14.62 -10.07
CA VAL A 319 17.12 -15.94 -10.53
C VAL A 319 16.02 -15.75 -11.58
N GLY A 320 16.08 -16.55 -12.64
CA GLY A 320 15.08 -16.50 -13.72
C GLY A 320 15.39 -15.46 -14.78
N ILE A 321 14.48 -15.36 -15.74
CA ILE A 321 14.60 -14.46 -16.88
C ILE A 321 14.19 -13.02 -16.51
N GLY A 322 14.37 -12.11 -17.47
CA GLY A 322 14.04 -10.68 -17.35
C GLY A 322 15.26 -9.79 -17.31
N ALA A 323 15.05 -8.48 -17.45
CA ALA A 323 16.13 -7.53 -17.65
C ALA A 323 17.01 -7.41 -16.40
N PHE A 324 18.33 -7.40 -16.60
CA PHE A 324 19.30 -7.24 -15.53
C PHE A 324 20.41 -6.28 -15.99
N PRO A 325 20.22 -4.97 -15.78
CA PRO A 325 21.08 -3.95 -16.40
C PRO A 325 22.56 -4.07 -16.04
N THR A 326 22.89 -4.49 -14.81
CA THR A 326 24.27 -4.64 -14.36
C THR A 326 24.84 -6.06 -14.48
N GLU A 327 24.15 -6.96 -15.19
CA GLU A 327 24.59 -8.34 -15.39
C GLU A 327 25.98 -8.39 -16.01
N GLN A 328 26.83 -9.28 -15.50
CA GLN A 328 28.16 -9.55 -16.04
C GLN A 328 28.18 -10.94 -16.66
N ILE A 329 28.21 -11.00 -17.99
CA ILE A 329 28.38 -12.25 -18.76
C ILE A 329 29.85 -12.34 -19.18
N ASN A 330 30.73 -12.44 -18.18
CA ASN A 330 32.19 -12.46 -18.31
C ASN A 330 32.81 -13.08 -17.05
N GLU A 331 34.15 -13.09 -16.98
CA GLU A 331 34.93 -13.64 -15.86
C GLU A 331 34.55 -13.05 -14.49
N ILE A 332 34.13 -11.79 -14.43
CA ILE A 332 33.67 -11.16 -13.17
C ILE A 332 32.35 -11.79 -12.72
N GLY A 333 31.41 -12.01 -13.63
CA GLY A 333 30.15 -12.68 -13.32
C GLY A 333 30.37 -14.07 -12.75
N ASP A 334 31.27 -14.85 -13.37
CA ASP A 334 31.64 -16.19 -12.93
C ASP A 334 32.36 -16.17 -11.58
N LEU A 335 33.22 -15.17 -11.34
CA LEU A 335 33.90 -14.96 -10.06
C LEU A 335 32.90 -14.64 -8.94
N LEU A 336 31.97 -13.71 -9.17
CA LEU A 336 30.92 -13.37 -8.21
C LEU A 336 30.02 -14.58 -7.91
N GLN A 337 29.67 -15.35 -8.94
CA GLN A 337 28.84 -16.54 -8.81
C GLN A 337 29.55 -17.63 -7.98
N SER A 338 30.82 -17.91 -8.31
CA SER A 338 31.60 -18.95 -7.64
C SER A 338 31.94 -18.59 -6.21
N ARG A 339 32.53 -17.41 -5.95
CA ARG A 339 32.86 -16.97 -4.58
C ARG A 339 31.61 -16.78 -3.71
N GLY A 340 30.54 -16.25 -4.30
CA GLY A 340 29.29 -16.00 -3.59
C GLY A 340 28.45 -17.25 -3.33
N HIS A 341 28.86 -18.42 -3.84
CA HIS A 341 28.06 -19.65 -3.84
C HIS A 341 26.64 -19.41 -4.37
N GLU A 342 26.55 -18.74 -5.53
CA GLU A 342 25.28 -18.27 -6.07
C GLU A 342 24.57 -19.33 -6.90
N TRP A 343 24.16 -20.38 -6.20
CA TRP A 343 23.34 -21.49 -6.69
C TRP A 343 22.10 -21.67 -5.80
N GLY A 344 20.97 -22.00 -6.42
CA GLY A 344 19.74 -22.30 -5.70
C GLY A 344 19.88 -23.58 -4.89
N VAL A 345 19.65 -23.51 -3.58
CA VAL A 345 19.80 -24.66 -2.65
C VAL A 345 18.87 -25.82 -3.00
N THR A 346 17.63 -25.52 -3.41
CA THR A 346 16.64 -26.54 -3.76
C THR A 346 16.69 -26.97 -5.22
N THR A 347 16.98 -26.04 -6.13
CA THR A 347 16.84 -26.26 -7.59
C THR A 347 18.17 -26.50 -8.30
N GLY A 348 19.31 -26.22 -7.65
CA GLY A 348 20.64 -26.22 -8.27
C GLY A 348 20.84 -25.13 -9.33
N ARG A 349 19.86 -24.26 -9.57
CA ARG A 349 19.94 -23.24 -10.63
C ARG A 349 21.00 -22.19 -10.29
N LYS A 350 21.92 -21.96 -11.23
CA LYS A 350 22.87 -20.86 -11.19
C LYS A 350 22.14 -19.51 -11.18
N ARG A 351 22.54 -18.60 -10.30
CA ARG A 351 22.03 -17.23 -10.28
C ARG A 351 22.86 -16.35 -11.21
N ARG A 352 22.19 -15.47 -11.94
CA ARG A 352 22.83 -14.43 -12.74
C ARG A 352 23.46 -13.43 -11.79
N CYS A 353 24.70 -13.01 -12.07
CA CYS A 353 25.47 -12.12 -11.20
C CYS A 353 25.86 -10.84 -11.93
N GLY A 354 25.91 -9.73 -11.21
CA GLY A 354 26.20 -8.42 -11.76
C GLY A 354 26.68 -7.44 -10.71
N TRP A 355 27.13 -6.28 -11.15
CA TRP A 355 27.58 -5.22 -10.25
C TRP A 355 26.46 -4.69 -9.36
N LEU A 356 26.84 -4.05 -8.23
CA LEU A 356 25.85 -3.34 -7.41
C LEU A 356 25.18 -2.25 -8.26
N ASP A 357 23.87 -2.18 -8.15
CA ASP A 357 23.06 -1.19 -8.85
C ASP A 357 22.40 -0.25 -7.83
N LEU A 358 22.77 1.03 -7.89
CA LEU A 358 22.22 2.06 -7.00
C LEU A 358 20.92 2.66 -7.52
N VAL A 359 20.58 2.47 -8.80
CA VAL A 359 19.28 2.88 -9.34
C VAL A 359 18.18 2.03 -8.70
N ILE A 360 18.37 0.70 -8.69
CA ILE A 360 17.40 -0.20 -8.07
C ILE A 360 17.35 -0.03 -6.55
N LEU A 361 18.50 0.24 -5.89
CA LEU A 361 18.55 0.41 -4.44
C LEU A 361 17.83 1.69 -3.99
N ARG A 362 18.02 2.80 -4.72
CA ARG A 362 17.25 4.03 -4.50
C ARG A 362 15.77 3.81 -4.76
N TYR A 363 15.42 3.08 -5.81
CA TYR A 363 14.02 2.73 -6.10
C TYR A 363 13.38 1.91 -4.98
N ALA A 364 14.06 0.88 -4.48
CA ALA A 364 13.62 0.10 -3.33
C ALA A 364 13.46 0.97 -2.07
N HIS A 365 14.37 1.93 -1.85
CA HIS A 365 14.26 2.88 -0.73
C HIS A 365 13.05 3.82 -0.88
N MET A 366 12.77 4.33 -2.09
CA MET A 366 11.61 5.20 -2.34
C MET A 366 10.28 4.54 -1.94
N ILE A 367 10.18 3.22 -2.11
CA ILE A 367 8.97 2.46 -1.79
C ILE A 367 8.94 2.05 -0.31
N ASN A 368 10.07 1.58 0.23
CA ASN A 368 10.11 0.97 1.54
C ASN A 368 10.44 1.92 2.69
N GLY A 369 10.99 3.10 2.40
CA GLY A 369 11.39 4.06 3.41
C GLY A 369 12.42 3.51 4.40
N PHE A 370 13.45 2.82 3.91
CA PHE A 370 14.46 2.20 4.77
C PHE A 370 15.06 3.17 5.79
N THR A 371 15.03 2.76 7.05
CA THR A 371 15.65 3.47 8.19
C THR A 371 17.14 3.17 8.29
N ALA A 372 17.56 1.95 7.94
CA ALA A 372 18.95 1.55 7.87
C ALA A 372 19.13 0.42 6.83
N LEU A 373 20.36 0.22 6.37
CA LEU A 373 20.74 -0.87 5.48
C LEU A 373 21.59 -1.91 6.19
N ALA A 374 21.48 -3.16 5.75
CA ALA A 374 22.40 -4.24 6.07
C ALA A 374 23.11 -4.67 4.78
N LEU A 375 24.40 -4.37 4.67
CA LEU A 375 25.21 -4.70 3.49
C LEU A 375 25.85 -6.08 3.68
N THR A 376 25.49 -7.05 2.86
CA THR A 376 25.95 -8.44 3.00
C THR A 376 26.93 -8.84 1.89
N LYS A 377 27.71 -9.88 2.15
CA LYS A 377 28.64 -10.50 1.20
C LYS A 377 29.69 -9.52 0.65
N LEU A 378 30.20 -8.64 1.52
CA LEU A 378 31.26 -7.70 1.15
C LEU A 378 32.56 -8.43 0.81
N ASP A 379 32.84 -9.53 1.50
CA ASP A 379 34.01 -10.41 1.36
C ASP A 379 34.16 -11.05 -0.02
N ILE A 380 33.07 -11.10 -0.78
CA ILE A 380 33.08 -11.62 -2.14
C ILE A 380 33.90 -10.72 -3.06
N LEU A 381 33.93 -9.41 -2.77
CA LEU A 381 34.65 -8.39 -3.53
C LEU A 381 36.14 -8.27 -3.14
N ASP A 382 36.60 -8.99 -2.11
CA ASP A 382 37.96 -8.87 -1.55
C ASP A 382 39.08 -9.06 -2.56
N VAL A 383 38.85 -9.86 -3.61
CA VAL A 383 39.88 -10.26 -4.59
C VAL A 383 40.01 -9.33 -5.78
N LEU A 384 39.05 -8.41 -5.96
CA LEU A 384 38.97 -7.57 -7.15
C LEU A 384 39.99 -6.42 -7.11
N ASP A 385 40.57 -6.10 -8.27
CA ASP A 385 41.41 -4.91 -8.46
C ASP A 385 40.58 -3.63 -8.53
N GLU A 386 39.43 -3.70 -9.21
CA GLU A 386 38.47 -2.61 -9.40
C GLU A 386 37.04 -3.14 -9.25
N ILE A 387 36.16 -2.29 -8.73
CA ILE A 387 34.74 -2.59 -8.50
C ILE A 387 33.93 -1.52 -9.23
N LYS A 388 33.01 -1.94 -10.10
CA LYS A 388 32.08 -1.03 -10.76
C LYS A 388 30.75 -1.00 -10.03
N ILE A 389 30.11 0.16 -9.99
CA ILE A 389 28.81 0.37 -9.36
C ILE A 389 27.92 1.14 -10.33
N GLY A 390 26.76 0.60 -10.67
CA GLY A 390 25.79 1.27 -11.54
C GLY A 390 25.13 2.44 -10.81
N VAL A 391 25.41 3.67 -11.21
CA VAL A 391 24.92 4.90 -10.52
C VAL A 391 23.68 5.50 -11.18
N ALA A 392 23.53 5.30 -12.50
CA ALA A 392 22.44 5.84 -13.28
C ALA A 392 22.14 4.99 -14.52
N TYR A 393 20.94 5.17 -15.07
CA TYR A 393 20.55 4.61 -16.37
C TYR A 393 20.46 5.71 -17.41
N ARG A 394 20.85 5.37 -18.63
CA ARG A 394 20.62 6.15 -19.85
C ARG A 394 19.68 5.39 -20.76
N LEU A 395 18.72 6.09 -21.32
CA LEU A 395 17.81 5.57 -22.34
C LEU A 395 17.89 6.52 -23.52
N ASP A 396 18.23 5.99 -24.70
CA ASP A 396 18.43 6.76 -25.93
C ASP A 396 19.36 7.98 -25.71
N GLY A 397 20.49 7.74 -25.02
CA GLY A 397 21.50 8.75 -24.70
C GLY A 397 21.15 9.71 -23.56
N LYS A 398 19.94 9.66 -22.99
CA LYS A 398 19.50 10.56 -21.91
C LYS A 398 19.47 9.86 -20.56
N ARG A 399 20.06 10.48 -19.54
CA ARG A 399 20.01 10.00 -18.16
C ARG A 399 18.58 10.09 -17.61
N ILE A 400 18.05 8.98 -17.09
CA ILE A 400 16.71 8.92 -16.51
C ILE A 400 16.78 8.90 -14.97
N PRO A 401 15.87 9.59 -14.26
CA PRO A 401 15.86 9.63 -12.80
C PRO A 401 15.03 8.51 -12.15
N TYR A 402 14.40 7.64 -12.93
CA TYR A 402 13.47 6.61 -12.47
C TYR A 402 13.89 5.20 -12.93
N PHE A 403 13.37 4.19 -12.24
CA PHE A 403 13.48 2.79 -12.67
C PHE A 403 12.35 2.47 -13.68
N PRO A 404 12.67 2.02 -14.91
CA PRO A 404 11.64 1.69 -15.90
C PRO A 404 10.73 0.53 -15.45
N ALA A 405 9.41 0.73 -15.54
CA ALA A 405 8.42 -0.31 -15.22
C ALA A 405 8.30 -1.39 -16.32
N ASN A 406 8.44 -0.99 -17.59
CA ASN A 406 8.32 -1.89 -18.73
C ASN A 406 9.65 -2.65 -18.98
N GLN A 407 9.56 -3.97 -19.23
CA GLN A 407 10.72 -4.83 -19.43
C GLN A 407 11.52 -4.48 -20.69
N GLU A 408 10.84 -4.18 -21.79
CA GLU A 408 11.49 -3.85 -23.06
C GLU A 408 12.29 -2.53 -22.96
N ILE A 409 11.80 -1.56 -22.18
CA ILE A 409 12.54 -0.34 -21.87
C ILE A 409 13.71 -0.65 -20.94
N LEU A 410 13.48 -1.43 -19.87
CA LEU A 410 14.52 -1.80 -18.92
C LEU A 410 15.67 -2.57 -19.58
N GLN A 411 15.38 -3.38 -20.62
CA GLN A 411 16.40 -4.11 -21.38
C GLN A 411 17.27 -3.20 -22.26
N LYS A 412 16.78 -2.03 -22.65
CA LYS A 412 17.48 -1.06 -23.51
C LYS A 412 18.32 -0.06 -22.73
N VAL A 413 18.24 -0.05 -21.39
CA VAL A 413 18.99 0.94 -20.61
C VAL A 413 20.49 0.66 -20.69
N GLU A 414 21.25 1.73 -20.89
CA GLU A 414 22.70 1.72 -20.74
C GLU A 414 23.04 2.15 -19.32
N VAL A 415 23.88 1.36 -18.64
CA VAL A 415 24.28 1.67 -17.26
C VAL A 415 25.48 2.61 -17.25
N GLU A 416 25.36 3.71 -16.54
CA GLU A 416 26.48 4.58 -16.17
C GLU A 416 27.12 4.03 -14.89
N TYR A 417 28.40 3.67 -14.97
CA TYR A 417 29.16 3.09 -13.87
C TYR A 417 30.11 4.09 -13.24
N GLU A 418 30.25 3.99 -11.92
CA GLU A 418 31.41 4.54 -11.20
C GLU A 418 32.36 3.40 -10.84
N THR A 419 33.64 3.58 -11.15
CA THR A 419 34.69 2.60 -10.84
C THR A 419 35.41 3.02 -9.58
N MET A 420 35.47 2.10 -8.61
CA MET A 420 36.20 2.28 -7.36
C MET A 420 37.36 1.27 -7.29
N PRO A 421 38.48 1.63 -6.63
CA PRO A 421 39.57 0.69 -6.43
C PRO A 421 39.14 -0.42 -5.46
N GLY A 422 39.38 -1.67 -5.84
CA GLY A 422 39.24 -2.83 -4.96
C GLY A 422 40.35 -2.87 -3.90
N TRP A 423 40.11 -3.63 -2.83
CA TRP A 423 40.96 -3.62 -1.64
C TRP A 423 41.95 -4.77 -1.52
N LYS A 424 41.82 -5.85 -2.32
CA LYS A 424 42.78 -6.99 -2.37
C LYS A 424 43.22 -7.49 -1.00
N THR A 425 42.30 -7.48 -0.04
CA THR A 425 42.55 -7.81 1.37
C THR A 425 41.35 -8.58 1.90
N ASP A 426 41.62 -9.67 2.63
CA ASP A 426 40.57 -10.48 3.25
C ASP A 426 39.85 -9.70 4.36
N THR A 427 38.52 -9.57 4.24
CA THR A 427 37.67 -8.89 5.22
C THR A 427 36.94 -9.86 6.15
N THR A 428 37.09 -11.19 5.96
CA THR A 428 36.35 -12.22 6.71
C THR A 428 36.71 -12.34 8.20
N SER A 429 37.76 -11.66 8.64
CA SER A 429 38.16 -11.55 10.04
C SER A 429 37.70 -10.25 10.70
N ALA A 430 37.12 -9.30 9.97
CA ALA A 430 36.67 -8.02 10.53
C ALA A 430 35.52 -8.18 11.54
N ARG A 431 35.59 -7.44 12.66
CA ARG A 431 34.56 -7.37 13.72
C ARG A 431 34.16 -5.95 14.07
N LYS A 432 34.98 -4.96 13.72
CA LYS A 432 34.77 -3.54 13.96
C LYS A 432 34.92 -2.78 12.65
N TRP A 433 34.36 -1.58 12.59
CA TRP A 433 34.45 -0.72 11.42
C TRP A 433 35.91 -0.45 11.04
N GLU A 434 36.76 -0.26 12.05
CA GLU A 434 38.18 0.04 11.93
C GLU A 434 38.99 -1.13 11.36
N ASP A 435 38.47 -2.36 11.44
CA ASP A 435 39.14 -3.54 10.87
C ASP A 435 39.00 -3.60 9.35
N LEU A 436 38.02 -2.88 8.77
CA LEU A 436 37.83 -2.85 7.33
C LEU A 436 38.89 -1.97 6.65
N PRO A 437 39.45 -2.40 5.50
CA PRO A 437 40.41 -1.58 4.78
C PRO A 437 39.77 -0.26 4.31
N PRO A 438 40.51 0.86 4.24
CA PRO A 438 39.95 2.16 3.89
C PRO A 438 39.15 2.18 2.58
N LYS A 439 39.56 1.38 1.59
CA LYS A 439 38.85 1.21 0.31
C LYS A 439 37.48 0.53 0.47
N ALA A 440 37.37 -0.50 1.32
CA ALA A 440 36.08 -1.13 1.63
C ALA A 440 35.17 -0.17 2.44
N GLN A 441 35.74 0.58 3.38
CA GLN A 441 35.01 1.63 4.09
C GLN A 441 34.46 2.70 3.13
N ASN A 442 35.26 3.09 2.12
CA ASN A 442 34.84 4.05 1.11
C ASN A 442 33.73 3.50 0.21
N TYR A 443 33.79 2.21 -0.15
CA TYR A 443 32.70 1.54 -0.85
C TYR A 443 31.38 1.62 -0.06
N ILE A 444 31.40 1.34 1.24
CA ILE A 444 30.21 1.42 2.10
C ILE A 444 29.69 2.86 2.16
N ARG A 445 30.56 3.84 2.44
CA ARG A 445 30.19 5.26 2.46
C ARG A 445 29.63 5.73 1.12
N PHE A 446 30.14 5.19 0.01
CA PHE A 446 29.66 5.49 -1.32
C PHE A 446 28.20 5.05 -1.49
N VAL A 447 27.86 3.83 -1.05
CA VAL A 447 26.48 3.33 -1.04
C VAL A 447 25.58 4.20 -0.15
N GLU A 448 26.01 4.50 1.07
CA GLU A 448 25.25 5.35 2.01
C GLU A 448 24.92 6.73 1.42
N ASN A 449 25.92 7.39 0.84
CA ASN A 449 25.78 8.73 0.27
C ASN A 449 24.82 8.75 -0.94
N HIS A 450 24.83 7.70 -1.76
CA HIS A 450 23.98 7.63 -2.95
C HIS A 450 22.53 7.28 -2.64
N VAL A 451 22.29 6.49 -1.59
CA VAL A 451 20.94 6.09 -1.19
C VAL A 451 20.33 7.09 -0.20
N GLY A 452 21.17 7.76 0.60
CA GLY A 452 20.75 8.64 1.68
C GLY A 452 20.38 7.88 2.97
N VAL A 453 20.81 6.63 3.12
CA VAL A 453 20.48 5.74 4.25
C VAL A 453 21.76 5.12 4.80
N SER A 454 21.92 5.14 6.12
CA SER A 454 23.11 4.58 6.78
C SER A 454 23.12 3.04 6.75
N VAL A 455 24.31 2.47 6.61
CA VAL A 455 24.57 1.03 6.73
C VAL A 455 24.84 0.72 8.20
N LYS A 456 23.91 0.03 8.86
CA LYS A 456 23.99 -0.34 10.28
C LYS A 456 24.74 -1.65 10.51
N TRP A 457 24.70 -2.52 9.50
CA TRP A 457 25.34 -3.82 9.54
C TRP A 457 26.10 -4.12 8.27
N VAL A 458 27.24 -4.80 8.45
CA VAL A 458 28.03 -5.33 7.36
C VAL A 458 28.22 -6.82 7.61
N GLY A 459 27.97 -7.64 6.60
CA GLY A 459 28.28 -9.06 6.60
C GLY A 459 29.54 -9.33 5.81
N PRO A 460 30.75 -9.26 6.41
CA PRO A 460 31.98 -9.65 5.74
C PRO A 460 32.23 -11.16 5.85
N ARG A 461 31.25 -11.99 6.25
CA ARG A 461 31.43 -13.45 6.35
C ARG A 461 30.23 -14.26 5.83
N PRO A 462 30.49 -15.50 5.38
CA PRO A 462 29.46 -16.48 5.06
C PRO A 462 28.49 -16.81 6.21
N ALA A 463 28.91 -16.71 7.49
CA ALA A 463 28.11 -17.20 8.63
C ALA A 463 27.47 -16.12 9.52
N THR A 464 27.84 -14.85 9.43
CA THR A 464 27.33 -13.83 10.39
C THR A 464 27.33 -12.43 9.79
N VAL A 465 26.33 -11.64 10.17
CA VAL A 465 26.30 -10.20 9.94
C VAL A 465 26.76 -9.51 11.22
N THR A 466 27.77 -8.64 11.14
CA THR A 466 28.30 -7.93 12.32
C THR A 466 27.79 -6.50 12.30
N SER A 467 27.37 -6.00 13.46
CA SER A 467 27.11 -4.57 13.59
C SER A 467 28.43 -3.84 13.60
N LEU A 468 28.81 -3.31 12.44
CA LEU A 468 29.95 -2.42 12.29
C LEU A 468 29.36 -1.02 12.29
N LEU A 469 29.01 -0.50 13.47
CA LEU A 469 28.55 0.88 13.56
C LEU A 469 29.70 1.79 13.13
N ALA A 470 29.61 2.33 11.90
CA ALA A 470 30.35 3.52 11.54
C ALA A 470 29.87 4.64 12.47
N ASN A 471 30.80 5.26 13.20
CA ASN A 471 30.52 6.34 14.13
C ASN A 471 29.40 7.27 13.65
N ALA A 472 28.39 7.46 14.49
CA ALA A 472 27.25 8.35 14.32
C ALA A 472 27.70 9.82 14.22
N ASN A 473 28.27 10.21 13.08
CA ASN A 473 28.60 11.59 12.74
C ASN A 473 27.79 12.14 11.55
N VAL A 474 26.88 11.35 10.99
CA VAL A 474 25.96 11.84 9.94
C VAL A 474 24.83 12.73 10.52
N HIS A 475 24.59 12.70 11.84
CA HIS A 475 23.52 13.48 12.48
C HIS A 475 23.94 14.79 13.18
N LYS A 476 25.15 15.34 12.92
CA LYS A 476 25.54 16.69 13.40
C LYS A 476 25.97 17.68 12.32
N ARG A 477 25.72 17.40 11.05
CA ARG A 477 25.63 18.47 10.05
C ARG A 477 24.17 18.77 9.82
N LYS A 478 23.74 19.97 10.21
CA LYS A 478 22.52 20.59 9.66
C LYS A 478 22.70 20.62 8.14
N HIS A 479 22.30 19.57 7.45
CA HIS A 479 22.15 19.58 6.01
C HIS A 479 20.96 20.48 5.73
N ARG A 480 21.28 21.77 5.53
CA ARG A 480 20.45 22.70 4.80
C ARG A 480 20.37 22.11 3.40
N VAL A 481 19.34 21.30 3.15
CA VAL A 481 18.99 20.85 1.81
C VAL A 481 18.70 22.13 1.01
N LEU A 482 19.70 22.58 0.26
CA LEU A 482 19.50 23.55 -0.81
C LEU A 482 18.76 22.81 -1.92
N PHE A 483 17.45 22.64 -1.73
CA PHE A 483 16.55 22.70 -2.87
C PHE A 483 16.79 24.08 -3.48
N SER A 484 17.37 24.13 -4.67
CA SER A 484 17.22 25.30 -5.54
C SER A 484 15.72 25.46 -5.82
N PRO A 485 15.04 26.48 -5.28
CA PRO A 485 13.72 26.83 -5.75
C PRO A 485 13.95 27.72 -6.96
N MET A 486 13.78 27.18 -8.17
CA MET A 486 13.54 28.05 -9.30
C MET A 486 12.25 28.83 -9.02
N SER A 487 12.45 30.13 -8.74
CA SER A 487 11.52 31.24 -8.65
C SER A 487 10.27 31.05 -7.79
N SER A 488 10.32 31.55 -6.55
CA SER A 488 9.19 32.30 -6.01
C SER A 488 9.69 33.51 -5.22
N THR A 489 9.57 34.67 -5.86
CA THR A 489 9.77 35.98 -5.25
C THR A 489 8.72 36.18 -4.15
N ARG A 490 9.13 36.09 -2.88
CA ARG A 490 8.35 36.64 -1.77
C ARG A 490 8.61 38.13 -1.69
N LEU A 491 7.63 38.90 -2.17
CA LEU A 491 7.46 40.30 -1.83
C LEU A 491 7.07 40.38 -0.33
N LEU A 492 7.93 41.02 0.45
CA LEU A 492 7.63 41.46 1.82
C LEU A 492 6.67 42.65 1.73
N ILE A 493 5.45 42.49 2.24
CA ILE A 493 4.60 43.63 2.61
C ILE A 493 4.64 43.71 4.13
N GLY A 494 5.41 44.69 4.60
CA GLY A 494 5.38 45.11 6.00
C GLY A 494 4.09 45.90 6.26
N GLN A 495 3.54 45.71 7.47
CA GLN A 495 2.78 46.76 8.11
C GLN A 495 3.71 47.39 9.14
N GLY A 496 4.00 48.67 8.92
CA GLY A 496 4.56 49.53 9.92
C GLY A 496 3.51 49.93 10.94
N SER A 497 4.00 50.26 12.13
CA SER A 497 3.41 51.26 12.99
C SER A 497 4.54 51.82 13.83
N ASP A 498 4.73 53.13 13.67
CA ASP A 498 5.19 54.06 14.70
C ASP A 498 6.64 53.95 15.17
N ASP A 499 7.52 54.71 14.50
CA ASP A 499 8.33 55.75 15.17
C ASP A 499 9.17 56.51 14.13
N VAL A 500 8.54 57.46 13.43
CA VAL A 500 9.22 58.60 12.83
C VAL A 500 9.15 59.75 13.82
N MET A 501 10.05 59.77 14.81
CA MET A 501 10.55 60.98 15.47
C MET A 501 11.57 60.63 16.55
N ARG A 502 12.86 60.68 16.21
CA ARG A 502 13.98 61.11 17.07
C ARG A 502 15.25 61.00 16.23
N MET A 503 15.59 62.09 15.53
CA MET A 503 16.66 62.98 15.95
C MET A 503 18.02 62.27 16.09
N THR A 504 18.85 62.48 15.05
CA THR A 504 20.20 63.02 15.16
C THR A 504 21.05 62.59 16.36
N LYS A 505 22.05 61.72 16.10
CA LYS A 505 23.45 61.99 16.47
C LYS A 505 24.40 60.91 15.92
N GLN A 506 25.50 61.41 15.38
CA GLN A 506 26.82 60.75 15.24
C GLN A 506 27.00 59.70 14.14
N ALA A 507 27.37 60.18 12.96
CA ALA A 507 28.54 59.67 12.23
C ALA A 507 29.12 60.80 11.37
N GLY A 508 29.69 61.80 12.04
CA GLY A 508 30.59 62.77 11.43
C GLY A 508 32.03 62.36 11.72
N ARG A 509 32.79 62.06 10.66
CA ARG A 509 34.24 62.31 10.45
C ARG A 509 34.63 61.60 9.14
N ALA A 510 34.65 62.38 8.05
CA ALA A 510 35.85 62.93 7.41
C ALA A 510 36.45 61.91 6.41
N ALA A 511 36.17 62.00 5.11
CA ALA A 511 36.61 62.98 4.10
C ALA A 511 38.06 62.78 3.60
N ALA A 512 38.18 62.86 2.26
CA ALA A 512 39.36 63.00 1.40
C ALA A 512 40.17 61.73 1.08
N SER A 513 40.13 61.28 -0.19
CA SER A 513 41.03 61.76 -1.27
C SER A 513 40.99 60.80 -2.49
N SER A 514 40.87 61.37 -3.70
CA SER A 514 41.32 60.87 -5.03
C SER A 514 40.92 59.45 -5.47
N GLY A 515 40.39 59.17 -6.67
CA GLY A 515 40.23 59.92 -7.90
C GLY A 515 39.81 58.95 -9.02
N SER A 516 39.14 59.51 -10.04
CA SER A 516 39.02 59.02 -11.42
C SER A 516 38.48 57.61 -11.72
N LEU A 517 37.25 57.55 -12.25
CA LEU A 517 36.88 56.73 -13.42
C LEU A 517 35.89 57.53 -14.31
N PRO A 518 36.13 57.70 -15.62
CA PRO A 518 35.25 58.45 -16.53
C PRO A 518 34.10 57.60 -17.14
N PRO A 519 33.16 58.24 -17.86
CA PRO A 519 31.80 57.77 -18.12
C PRO A 519 31.60 57.23 -19.55
N GLU A 520 30.52 56.49 -19.78
CA GLU A 520 29.83 56.52 -21.07
C GLU A 520 28.31 56.30 -20.89
N LEU A 521 27.60 57.43 -20.88
CA LEU A 521 26.20 57.54 -21.26
C LEU A 521 26.15 57.89 -22.76
N ARG A 522 25.27 57.25 -23.52
CA ARG A 522 24.43 57.96 -24.51
C ARG A 522 23.12 57.22 -24.75
N VAL A 523 22.08 57.86 -24.24
CA VAL A 523 20.64 57.66 -24.51
C VAL A 523 20.28 58.55 -25.71
N PRO A 524 19.27 58.18 -26.51
CA PRO A 524 18.40 59.18 -27.12
C PRO A 524 17.01 59.13 -26.47
N GLU A 525 16.66 60.23 -25.80
CA GLU A 525 15.28 60.75 -25.69
C GLU A 525 14.77 61.08 -27.12
N LEU A 526 13.49 61.07 -27.50
CA LEU A 526 12.29 61.58 -26.83
C LEU A 526 11.07 61.18 -27.70
N LEU A 527 9.98 60.73 -27.08
CA LEU A 527 8.62 61.24 -27.36
C LEU A 527 7.64 60.67 -26.32
N VAL A 528 7.09 61.58 -25.53
CA VAL A 528 6.18 61.34 -24.42
C VAL A 528 4.75 61.24 -24.93
N ALA A 529 4.06 60.16 -24.56
CA ALA A 529 2.60 60.08 -24.50
C ALA A 529 2.21 59.21 -23.29
N PRO A 530 1.10 59.52 -22.58
CA PRO A 530 0.86 59.12 -21.20
C PRO A 530 0.65 57.60 -21.06
N ILE A 531 1.42 56.98 -20.16
CA ILE A 531 1.22 55.58 -19.75
C ILE A 531 -0.02 55.51 -18.88
N SER A 532 -1.14 55.10 -19.47
CA SER A 532 -2.21 54.44 -18.76
C SER A 532 -1.69 53.08 -18.28
N VAL A 533 -1.71 52.85 -16.98
CA VAL A 533 -1.35 51.56 -16.38
C VAL A 533 -2.43 50.55 -16.72
N VAL A 534 -2.34 49.94 -17.90
CA VAL A 534 -3.07 48.73 -18.27
C VAL A 534 -2.24 47.56 -17.75
N GLY A 535 -2.64 47.01 -16.60
CA GLY A 535 -2.02 45.82 -16.03
C GLY A 535 -2.08 44.66 -17.01
N LYS A 536 -0.93 44.22 -17.52
CA LYS A 536 -0.81 42.97 -18.27
C LYS A 536 -1.04 41.80 -17.31
N GLU A 537 -2.17 41.14 -17.49
CA GLU A 537 -2.47 39.83 -16.92
C GLU A 537 -1.36 38.83 -17.29
N MET A 538 -0.90 38.05 -16.30
CA MET A 538 -0.16 36.82 -16.60
C MET A 538 -1.11 35.86 -17.33
N PRO A 539 -0.68 35.18 -18.41
CA PRO A 539 -1.54 34.26 -19.11
C PRO A 539 -1.92 33.11 -18.16
N LYS A 540 -3.22 33.00 -17.88
CA LYS A 540 -3.79 31.82 -17.20
C LYS A 540 -3.45 30.60 -18.04
N ARG A 541 -2.94 29.53 -17.40
CA ARG A 541 -2.98 28.19 -18.02
C ARG A 541 -4.42 27.93 -18.47
N SER A 542 -4.61 27.55 -19.73
CA SER A 542 -5.93 27.25 -20.25
C SER A 542 -6.55 26.14 -19.40
N CYS A 543 -7.67 26.44 -18.76
CA CYS A 543 -8.53 25.41 -18.23
C CYS A 543 -9.02 24.60 -19.44
N PRO A 544 -8.99 23.26 -19.42
CA PRO A 544 -9.53 22.45 -20.53
C PRO A 544 -11.05 22.60 -20.70
N PHE A 545 -11.70 23.42 -19.85
CA PHE A 545 -13.12 23.72 -19.87
C PHE A 545 -13.32 25.24 -19.90
N ALA A 546 -14.28 25.71 -20.70
CA ALA A 546 -14.61 27.13 -20.82
C ALA A 546 -15.13 27.72 -19.50
N ASP A 547 -14.97 29.03 -19.30
CA ASP A 547 -15.48 29.77 -18.11
C ASP A 547 -17.02 29.69 -17.97
N SER A 548 -17.71 29.23 -19.01
CA SER A 548 -19.14 28.90 -19.03
C SER A 548 -19.47 27.47 -18.58
N SER A 549 -18.47 26.68 -18.16
CA SER A 549 -18.69 25.31 -17.72
C SER A 549 -19.57 25.26 -16.45
N PRO A 550 -20.69 24.52 -16.44
CA PRO A 550 -21.56 24.39 -15.28
C PRO A 550 -20.90 23.67 -14.08
N VAL A 551 -19.66 23.19 -14.24
CA VAL A 551 -18.91 22.44 -13.22
C VAL A 551 -17.97 23.34 -12.38
N GLN A 552 -17.91 24.66 -12.62
CA GLN A 552 -17.14 25.59 -11.77
C GLN A 552 -18.04 26.40 -10.81
N LEU A 553 -17.88 26.17 -9.51
CA LEU A 553 -18.30 27.10 -8.45
C LEU A 553 -17.06 27.73 -7.81
N LYS A 554 -16.83 29.03 -8.01
CA LYS A 554 -15.85 29.83 -7.25
C LYS A 554 -16.58 30.70 -6.24
N THR A 555 -16.39 30.42 -4.95
CA THR A 555 -16.85 31.32 -3.88
C THR A 555 -15.63 31.96 -3.21
N ARG A 556 -15.59 33.30 -3.16
CA ARG A 556 -14.47 34.06 -2.58
C ARG A 556 -14.80 34.35 -1.11
N VAL A 557 -14.11 33.68 -0.18
CA VAL A 557 -14.27 33.90 1.27
C VAL A 557 -13.34 35.02 1.71
N ARG A 558 -13.85 36.03 2.43
CA ARG A 558 -13.01 37.10 2.99
C ARG A 558 -12.44 36.67 4.34
N LEU A 559 -11.19 37.04 4.64
CA LEU A 559 -10.49 36.67 5.88
C LEU A 559 -11.25 37.00 7.18
N LYS A 560 -12.15 38.01 7.15
CA LYS A 560 -13.01 38.38 8.28
C LYS A 560 -14.10 37.35 8.60
N GLU A 561 -14.44 36.47 7.66
CA GLU A 561 -15.49 35.44 7.80
C GLU A 561 -14.94 34.13 8.40
N LEU A 562 -13.62 33.90 8.31
CA LEU A 562 -12.94 32.75 8.92
C LEU A 562 -12.77 32.88 10.45
N SER A 563 -12.78 34.11 10.98
CA SER A 563 -12.50 34.37 12.40
C SER A 563 -13.72 34.25 13.33
N GLN A 564 -14.93 34.01 12.82
CA GLN A 564 -16.16 33.93 13.62
C GLN A 564 -16.68 32.51 13.90
N GLY A 565 -15.84 31.49 13.74
CA GLY A 565 -15.97 30.22 14.48
C GLY A 565 -17.35 29.55 14.52
N VAL A 566 -18.19 29.71 13.49
CA VAL A 566 -19.42 28.93 13.28
C VAL A 566 -19.66 28.89 11.77
N MET A 567 -19.62 27.70 11.17
CA MET A 567 -20.06 27.48 9.79
C MET A 567 -21.58 27.72 9.71
N GLY A 568 -21.94 28.99 9.59
CA GLY A 568 -23.29 29.53 9.67
C GLY A 568 -24.21 28.92 8.62
N GLU A 569 -25.29 28.32 9.09
CA GLU A 569 -26.46 27.78 8.40
C GLU A 569 -26.86 28.49 7.10
N ARG A 570 -26.69 29.81 7.07
CA ARG A 570 -26.94 30.67 5.90
C ARG A 570 -26.18 30.20 4.65
N TYR A 571 -24.89 29.88 4.75
CA TYR A 571 -24.08 29.48 3.59
C TYR A 571 -24.47 28.10 3.06
N ARG A 572 -24.83 27.16 3.95
CA ARG A 572 -25.32 25.83 3.55
C ARG A 572 -26.64 25.93 2.81
N ARG A 573 -27.55 26.77 3.30
CA ARG A 573 -28.86 26.99 2.68
C ARG A 573 -28.73 27.68 1.32
N GLU A 574 -27.79 28.61 1.18
CA GLU A 574 -27.54 29.32 -0.09
C GLU A 574 -26.89 28.44 -1.16
N ILE A 575 -25.94 27.57 -0.78
CA ILE A 575 -25.35 26.57 -1.67
C ILE A 575 -26.40 25.54 -2.09
N PHE A 576 -27.21 25.07 -1.15
CA PHE A 576 -28.27 24.10 -1.41
C PHE A 576 -29.29 24.65 -2.41
N GLU A 577 -29.80 25.88 -2.21
CA GLU A 577 -30.81 26.43 -3.11
C GLU A 577 -30.30 26.78 -4.50
N LYS A 578 -29.05 27.24 -4.62
CA LYS A 578 -28.45 27.46 -5.94
C LYS A 578 -28.18 26.15 -6.69
N THR A 579 -27.80 25.09 -5.97
CA THR A 579 -27.61 23.75 -6.57
C THR A 579 -28.94 23.18 -7.05
N LYS A 580 -30.00 23.34 -6.26
CA LYS A 580 -31.37 22.97 -6.63
C LYS A 580 -31.82 23.71 -7.90
N GLN A 581 -31.68 25.03 -7.95
CA GLN A 581 -32.07 25.83 -9.13
C GLN A 581 -31.31 25.44 -10.41
N LEU A 582 -30.01 25.14 -10.31
CA LEU A 582 -29.21 24.72 -11.47
C LEU A 582 -29.66 23.36 -12.03
N LEU A 583 -29.96 22.41 -11.16
CA LEU A 583 -30.47 21.08 -11.56
C LEU A 583 -31.83 21.18 -12.26
N PHE A 584 -32.77 21.98 -11.72
CA PHE A 584 -34.09 22.13 -12.33
C PHE A 584 -34.08 22.95 -13.62
N LYS A 585 -33.23 23.98 -13.73
CA LYS A 585 -33.10 24.77 -14.95
C LYS A 585 -32.47 23.95 -16.09
N GLY A 586 -31.52 23.06 -15.77
CA GLY A 586 -30.94 22.11 -16.72
C GLY A 586 -31.98 21.12 -17.27
N ALA A 587 -32.83 20.57 -16.40
CA ALA A 587 -33.93 19.68 -16.79
C ALA A 587 -34.98 20.39 -17.67
N GLN A 588 -35.31 21.64 -17.34
CA GLN A 588 -36.29 22.42 -18.10
C GLN A 588 -35.78 22.79 -19.51
N THR A 589 -34.49 23.13 -19.63
CA THR A 589 -33.86 23.41 -20.92
C THR A 589 -33.81 22.17 -21.83
N TYR A 590 -33.67 20.98 -21.25
CA TYR A 590 -33.73 19.72 -21.99
C TYR A 590 -35.15 19.42 -22.51
N MET A 591 -36.17 19.67 -21.68
CA MET A 591 -37.58 19.51 -22.07
C MET A 591 -38.01 20.52 -23.14
N ASP A 592 -37.59 21.78 -23.02
CA ASP A 592 -37.94 22.83 -23.99
C ASP A 592 -37.25 22.60 -25.36
N ASN A 593 -36.02 22.06 -25.37
CA ASN A 593 -35.33 21.66 -26.61
C ASN A 593 -35.94 20.41 -27.26
N ALA A 594 -36.50 19.49 -26.47
CA ALA A 594 -37.24 18.34 -27.01
C ALA A 594 -38.58 18.76 -27.63
N CYS A 595 -39.23 19.81 -27.11
CA CYS A 595 -40.48 20.35 -27.64
C CYS A 595 -40.32 21.30 -28.85
N ASN A 596 -39.17 21.95 -29.01
CA ASN A 596 -38.93 22.87 -30.15
C ASN A 596 -38.36 22.18 -31.42
N ALA A 597 -38.14 20.85 -31.38
CA ALA A 597 -37.70 20.06 -32.55
C ALA A 597 -38.85 19.62 -33.48
N SER A 598 -40.08 20.11 -33.27
CA SER A 598 -41.22 19.86 -34.16
C SER A 598 -41.78 21.17 -34.72
N ALA A 599 -41.03 21.82 -35.59
CA ALA A 599 -41.50 22.93 -36.41
C ALA A 599 -41.59 22.49 -37.88
N ASP A 600 -42.52 21.57 -38.16
CA ASP A 600 -43.16 21.45 -39.47
C ASP A 600 -44.57 20.89 -39.27
N GLY A 601 -45.52 21.82 -39.14
CA GLY A 601 -46.90 21.58 -38.73
C GLY A 601 -47.70 20.75 -39.74
N LYS A 602 -47.63 19.43 -39.62
CA LYS A 602 -48.70 18.52 -40.06
C LYS A 602 -49.00 17.49 -38.97
N LEU A 603 -49.94 17.85 -38.10
CA LEU A 603 -50.70 16.89 -37.29
C LEU A 603 -51.49 15.98 -38.25
N ARG A 604 -51.07 14.72 -38.40
CA ARG A 604 -51.84 13.67 -39.06
C ARG A 604 -52.49 12.76 -38.01
N GLN A 605 -53.81 12.86 -37.88
CA GLN A 605 -54.67 11.67 -37.68
C GLN A 605 -54.57 10.81 -38.96
N PRO A 606 -54.72 9.47 -38.93
CA PRO A 606 -56.02 8.86 -38.61
C PRO A 606 -56.04 7.40 -38.07
N CYS A 607 -57.27 6.99 -37.73
CA CYS A 607 -57.89 5.66 -37.79
C CYS A 607 -57.07 4.40 -38.16
N SER A 608 -57.31 3.37 -37.34
CA SER A 608 -57.70 2.00 -37.71
C SER A 608 -57.36 1.50 -39.13
N SER A 609 -56.33 0.67 -39.21
CA SER A 609 -56.44 -0.67 -39.80
C SER A 609 -55.20 -1.49 -39.39
N GLU A 610 -55.45 -2.78 -39.21
CA GLU A 610 -54.61 -3.83 -38.64
C GLU A 610 -53.10 -3.76 -38.94
N MET A 611 -52.29 -3.64 -37.89
CA MET A 611 -51.00 -4.32 -37.81
C MET A 611 -51.09 -5.38 -36.72
N VAL A 612 -51.42 -6.60 -37.13
CA VAL A 612 -51.15 -7.79 -36.33
C VAL A 612 -49.64 -8.04 -36.39
N LEU A 613 -48.93 -7.76 -35.29
CA LEU A 613 -47.57 -8.23 -34.99
C LEU A 613 -47.41 -8.35 -33.46
N PRO A 614 -46.63 -9.31 -32.97
CA PRO A 614 -47.09 -10.61 -32.47
C PRO A 614 -47.36 -10.59 -30.96
N VAL A 615 -48.27 -11.48 -30.55
CA VAL A 615 -48.48 -11.90 -29.17
C VAL A 615 -47.17 -12.38 -28.56
N GLY A 616 -46.77 -11.79 -27.42
CA GLY A 616 -45.78 -12.40 -26.50
C GLY A 616 -44.46 -11.66 -26.33
N VAL A 617 -44.46 -10.41 -25.85
CA VAL A 617 -43.29 -9.86 -25.14
C VAL A 617 -43.69 -9.63 -23.68
N SER A 618 -43.25 -10.54 -22.81
CA SER A 618 -43.44 -10.40 -21.37
C SER A 618 -42.65 -9.17 -20.88
N LYS A 619 -43.35 -8.17 -20.33
CA LYS A 619 -42.69 -7.04 -19.68
C LYS A 619 -42.06 -7.53 -18.37
N ALA A 620 -40.78 -7.24 -18.14
CA ALA A 620 -40.10 -7.58 -16.90
C ALA A 620 -40.37 -6.51 -15.82
N CYS A 621 -40.63 -6.94 -14.58
CA CYS A 621 -40.78 -6.03 -13.45
C CYS A 621 -39.44 -5.37 -13.13
N SER A 622 -39.36 -4.04 -13.09
CA SER A 622 -38.11 -3.33 -12.80
C SER A 622 -37.59 -3.56 -11.37
N SER A 623 -38.44 -4.08 -10.46
CA SER A 623 -38.05 -4.37 -9.07
C SER A 623 -37.47 -5.77 -8.86
N CYS A 624 -38.01 -6.80 -9.54
CA CYS A 624 -37.61 -8.19 -9.31
C CYS A 624 -37.12 -8.91 -10.58
N ILE A 625 -37.14 -8.23 -11.72
CA ILE A 625 -36.62 -8.67 -13.03
C ILE A 625 -37.40 -9.87 -13.61
N ARG A 626 -38.43 -10.37 -12.91
CA ARG A 626 -39.28 -11.45 -13.39
C ARG A 626 -40.20 -10.96 -14.51
N THR A 627 -40.32 -11.77 -15.55
CA THR A 627 -41.30 -11.64 -16.63
C THR A 627 -42.64 -12.18 -16.14
N VAL A 628 -43.51 -11.27 -15.73
CA VAL A 628 -44.82 -11.56 -15.11
C VAL A 628 -45.85 -10.54 -15.61
N ASP A 629 -47.13 -10.81 -15.42
CA ASP A 629 -48.19 -9.85 -15.78
C ASP A 629 -48.01 -8.52 -15.03
N ILE A 630 -47.55 -7.52 -15.76
CA ILE A 630 -47.42 -6.14 -15.30
C ILE A 630 -48.81 -5.51 -15.30
N LYS A 631 -49.28 -5.11 -14.12
CA LYS A 631 -50.56 -4.41 -13.95
C LYS A 631 -50.40 -2.94 -13.60
N ASP A 632 -49.29 -2.56 -12.96
CA ASP A 632 -49.12 -1.23 -12.40
C ASP A 632 -47.80 -0.58 -12.86
N VAL A 633 -47.77 0.76 -12.78
CA VAL A 633 -46.60 1.59 -13.04
C VAL A 633 -46.27 2.37 -11.76
N CYS A 634 -44.99 2.43 -11.40
CA CYS A 634 -44.53 3.21 -10.25
C CYS A 634 -44.85 4.69 -10.46
N THR A 635 -45.64 5.30 -9.58
CA THR A 635 -45.97 6.73 -9.67
C THR A 635 -44.78 7.66 -9.39
N GLN A 636 -43.66 7.13 -8.86
CA GLN A 636 -42.46 7.91 -8.53
C GLN A 636 -41.37 7.84 -9.61
N CYS A 637 -41.32 6.77 -10.41
CA CYS A 637 -40.24 6.57 -11.38
C CYS A 637 -40.71 6.04 -12.75
N ASP A 638 -42.02 5.92 -12.95
CA ASP A 638 -42.69 5.46 -14.19
C ASP A 638 -42.24 4.09 -14.71
N GLN A 639 -41.66 3.27 -13.83
CA GLN A 639 -41.23 1.91 -14.15
C GLN A 639 -42.35 0.88 -13.98
N TYR A 640 -42.35 -0.15 -14.82
CA TYR A 640 -43.30 -1.27 -14.74
C TYR A 640 -43.07 -2.13 -13.50
N ILE A 641 -44.13 -2.42 -12.75
CA ILE A 641 -44.07 -3.23 -11.53
C ILE A 641 -45.11 -4.36 -11.59
N CYS A 642 -44.75 -5.53 -11.08
CA CYS A 642 -45.70 -6.62 -10.88
C CYS A 642 -46.45 -6.49 -9.54
N GLN A 643 -47.56 -7.21 -9.40
CA GLN A 643 -48.39 -7.18 -8.18
C GLN A 643 -47.62 -7.50 -6.89
N ASN A 644 -46.60 -8.37 -6.94
CA ASN A 644 -45.82 -8.71 -5.74
C ASN A 644 -44.80 -7.63 -5.35
N CYS A 645 -44.51 -6.68 -6.24
CA CYS A 645 -43.55 -5.62 -6.00
C CYS A 645 -44.21 -4.23 -5.95
N SER A 646 -45.52 -4.13 -6.21
CA SER A 646 -46.29 -2.92 -5.99
C SER A 646 -46.63 -2.79 -4.51
N LYS A 647 -46.32 -1.62 -3.94
CA LYS A 647 -46.66 -1.23 -2.57
C LYS A 647 -47.50 0.04 -2.62
N LEU A 648 -48.36 0.23 -1.64
CA LEU A 648 -49.12 1.47 -1.46
C LEU A 648 -48.49 2.30 -0.36
N CYS A 649 -48.30 3.60 -0.62
CA CYS A 649 -47.87 4.52 0.41
C CYS A 649 -48.96 4.66 1.49
N SER A 650 -48.62 4.45 2.76
CA SER A 650 -49.52 4.60 3.90
C SER A 650 -50.02 6.04 4.11
N CYS A 651 -49.33 7.04 3.54
CA CYS A 651 -49.73 8.45 3.65
C CYS A 651 -50.65 8.90 2.50
N CYS A 652 -50.29 8.59 1.25
CA CYS A 652 -50.99 9.14 0.07
C CYS A 652 -51.61 8.06 -0.84
N SER A 653 -51.50 6.78 -0.47
CA SER A 653 -52.06 5.64 -1.21
C SER A 653 -51.60 5.51 -2.66
N THR A 654 -50.50 6.15 -3.05
CA THR A 654 -49.92 6.01 -4.39
C THR A 654 -49.17 4.69 -4.54
N ILE A 655 -49.23 4.10 -5.74
CA ILE A 655 -48.51 2.86 -6.06
C ILE A 655 -47.03 3.15 -6.29
N ILE A 656 -46.16 2.46 -5.54
CA ILE A 656 -44.70 2.62 -5.57
C ILE A 656 -44.00 1.26 -5.65
N CYS A 657 -42.81 1.22 -6.26
CA CYS A 657 -41.95 0.03 -6.26
C CYS A 657 -41.13 -0.07 -4.97
N SER A 658 -40.55 -1.24 -4.72
CA SER A 658 -39.68 -1.48 -3.54
C SER A 658 -38.48 -0.54 -3.46
N PHE A 659 -37.96 -0.07 -4.59
CA PHE A 659 -36.84 0.90 -4.62
C PHE A 659 -37.26 2.33 -4.27
N CYS A 660 -38.54 2.67 -4.46
CA CYS A 660 -39.11 3.98 -4.13
C CYS A 660 -39.91 3.97 -2.82
N SER A 661 -39.89 2.85 -2.09
CA SER A 661 -40.53 2.67 -0.80
C SER A 661 -39.53 2.78 0.35
N VAL A 662 -39.87 3.53 1.37
CA VAL A 662 -39.18 3.59 2.66
C VAL A 662 -40.08 2.89 3.69
N ILE A 663 -39.50 2.04 4.54
CA ILE A 663 -40.23 1.39 5.63
C ILE A 663 -39.81 2.08 6.92
N GLU A 664 -40.79 2.68 7.60
CA GLU A 664 -40.61 3.20 8.96
C GLU A 664 -41.21 2.19 9.93
N SER A 665 -40.36 1.65 10.80
CA SER A 665 -40.75 0.75 11.87
C SER A 665 -41.10 1.57 13.12
N GLU A 666 -42.38 1.68 13.46
CA GLU A 666 -42.82 2.21 14.76
C GLU A 666 -43.31 1.07 15.65
N ASP A 667 -43.46 1.31 16.97
CA ASP A 667 -43.90 0.32 17.99
C ASP A 667 -45.26 -0.36 17.70
N VAL A 668 -45.97 0.06 16.64
CA VAL A 668 -47.30 -0.42 16.23
C VAL A 668 -47.29 -1.10 14.84
N GLY A 669 -46.12 -1.36 14.25
CA GLY A 669 -45.95 -2.13 13.01
C GLY A 669 -45.28 -1.37 11.86
N ASP A 670 -44.75 -2.12 10.89
CA ASP A 670 -44.02 -1.58 9.72
C ASP A 670 -44.96 -0.84 8.76
N GLN A 671 -44.80 0.49 8.65
CA GLN A 671 -45.55 1.32 7.69
C GLN A 671 -44.69 1.67 6.48
N ILE A 672 -45.30 1.69 5.29
CA ILE A 672 -44.60 1.88 4.02
C ILE A 672 -44.91 3.27 3.48
N PHE A 673 -43.89 4.12 3.32
CA PHE A 673 -44.04 5.46 2.76
C PHE A 673 -43.36 5.56 1.40
N CYS A 674 -43.88 6.42 0.51
CA CYS A 674 -43.10 6.85 -0.66
C CYS A 674 -42.01 7.82 -0.21
N SER A 675 -40.91 7.89 -0.96
CA SER A 675 -39.80 8.82 -0.70
C SER A 675 -40.27 10.27 -0.49
N GLY A 676 -41.26 10.71 -1.28
CA GLY A 676 -41.86 12.04 -1.12
C GLY A 676 -42.53 12.26 0.23
N CYS A 677 -43.34 11.31 0.72
CA CYS A 677 -44.05 11.44 1.99
C CYS A 677 -43.15 11.25 3.22
N SER A 678 -42.11 10.42 3.14
CA SER A 678 -41.14 10.24 4.24
C SER A 678 -40.34 11.53 4.50
N MET A 679 -39.96 12.27 3.44
CA MET A 679 -39.26 13.56 3.60
C MET A 679 -40.10 14.68 4.25
N TYR A 680 -41.41 14.52 4.40
CA TYR A 680 -42.27 15.49 5.11
C TYR A 680 -42.53 15.12 6.58
N LYS A 681 -42.07 13.94 7.04
CA LYS A 681 -42.18 13.50 8.43
C LYS A 681 -40.95 13.86 9.30
N GLU A 682 -39.78 14.05 8.69
CA GLU A 682 -38.57 14.62 9.33
C GLU A 682 -38.54 16.15 9.27
#